data_AF-A0AA42X7W0-F1
#
_entry.id   AF-A0AA42X7W0-F1
#
_cell.length_a   1.000
_cell.length_b   1.000
_cell.length_c   1.000
_cell.angle_alpha   90.00
_cell.angle_beta   90.00
_cell.angle_gamma   90.00
#
_symmetry.space_group_name_H-M   'P 1'
#
loop_
_entity.id
_entity.type
_entity.pdbx_description
1 polymer ?
#
loop_
_entity_poly.entity_id
_entity_poly.type
_entity_poly.pdbx_seq_one_letter_code
_entity_poly.pdbx_strand_id
1 'polypeptide(L)'
;MSILQEVFKWTTTLPPWQSDAVARLLTKVDLDQNDDADLLALLYSANGIPDPQGRTAKPLSQDQVPVAADPESAVLLLAMKQLHHVNAIASDQSVAVAPTGLTVIYGDNGSGKSGYSRVLKRACRARDQSEPIHPNANLPVSQGGVAQATFEISVNGVDQEVVWRLDAAPPAELSSIAVFDARCAKAYLEQENDFSYVPYGLDVFGSLARLSQRLKLKVDQQVLTSAVDLSAFAHLRGETAVGRQIATLTGKSKPEMIEALASLSAEELARRADLGASLKENNPREKAQALRIRARRWATLAINVAEQEARLSDAALAVVRQAADEYRTAKAAAELAAKLHSEGEKLLPGTGGEAWRELYEAAKRFAAQVDSDKAIGDLTPEDACLLCQQPLQEGAARMHRFEAFVQAEAEKLHAAKKGALGAVYVPMTKQAIALGLDEALLLALRSEDEELADGLPIHEAALLARQQSIRKAAESNDWSGVLSAAAIFSQRLSQLSAQLDLSAKALEEASDEAARKAMQAELGELDARVQLGLVKDAVLSAVAKLAYITKLKACLPALRTNGISTKASELAEQVVSRELADALNREFAALRVHALRVSAQSRSERGKPLHRLRLELPQSRTPSEILSEGEQRAIAIASFMAEISLNAQTSGIVFDDPVCSLDHRRRELVAKRLVEEAAKRQVIVFTHDLYFLKLLADDGKRLGVSVQTQSVSGQQQGFGVTSADLPFEGKTSSQRVGFVKTIQVLAAKAYGLNDQENYQIQTVRAYTLLRLAWERSVEEVLLRNVVIRFRKSVDTQRLAGVTVSDEDYARVNEGMTKCSNYAHDRAEIAGIALPDPDELLADILSFESFIKEVNARSLTTESARRKGAGVVA
;
A
#
# COMPACT_ATOMS: atom_id res chain seq x y z
N MET A 1 -17.88 -1.17 32.57
CA MET A 1 -17.69 -0.47 31.28
C MET A 1 -18.63 -1.08 30.27
N SER A 2 -19.10 -0.33 29.28
CA SER A 2 -19.96 -0.91 28.24
C SER A 2 -19.15 -1.80 27.30
N ILE A 3 -19.81 -2.77 26.66
CA ILE A 3 -19.17 -3.69 25.70
C ILE A 3 -18.42 -2.92 24.61
N LEU A 4 -19.04 -1.87 24.06
CA LEU A 4 -18.47 -1.06 22.99
C LEU A 4 -17.21 -0.30 23.44
N GLN A 5 -17.12 0.09 24.72
CA GLN A 5 -15.89 0.68 25.25
C GLN A 5 -14.76 -0.33 25.38
N GLU A 6 -15.06 -1.57 25.75
CA GLU A 6 -14.05 -2.62 25.77
C GLU A 6 -13.58 -2.98 24.37
N VAL A 7 -14.49 -2.97 23.39
CA VAL A 7 -14.16 -3.08 21.96
C VAL A 7 -13.25 -1.93 21.54
N PHE A 8 -13.60 -0.67 21.84
CA PHE A 8 -12.77 0.49 21.54
C PHE A 8 -11.37 0.39 22.14
N LYS A 9 -11.28 0.08 23.44
CA LYS A 9 -9.98 -0.10 24.11
C LYS A 9 -9.16 -1.18 23.41
N TRP A 10 -9.78 -2.28 23.01
CA TRP A 10 -9.10 -3.33 22.26
C TRP A 10 -8.65 -2.88 20.86
N THR A 11 -9.48 -2.14 20.11
CA THR A 11 -9.10 -1.69 18.75
C THR A 11 -7.90 -0.75 18.75
N THR A 12 -7.65 0.00 19.82
CA THR A 12 -6.42 0.82 19.95
C THR A 12 -5.13 0.00 19.97
N THR A 13 -5.22 -1.29 20.29
CA THR A 13 -4.07 -2.23 20.27
C THR A 13 -3.87 -2.91 18.91
N LEU A 14 -4.82 -2.75 17.98
CA LEU A 14 -4.79 -3.38 16.67
C LEU A 14 -4.08 -2.49 15.63
N PRO A 15 -3.58 -3.09 14.53
CA PRO A 15 -3.15 -2.33 13.35
C PRO A 15 -4.22 -1.34 12.88
N PRO A 16 -3.85 -0.14 12.39
CA PRO A 16 -4.81 0.90 12.02
C PRO A 16 -5.90 0.44 11.04
N TRP A 17 -5.56 -0.41 10.07
CA TRP A 17 -6.52 -0.94 9.10
C TRP A 17 -7.57 -1.87 9.76
N GLN A 18 -7.21 -2.60 10.81
CA GLN A 18 -8.16 -3.45 11.55
C GLN A 18 -9.08 -2.62 12.41
N SER A 19 -8.56 -1.56 13.03
CA SER A 19 -9.39 -0.61 13.77
C SER A 19 -10.38 0.11 12.84
N ASP A 20 -9.96 0.47 11.62
CA ASP A 20 -10.85 0.98 10.56
C ASP A 20 -11.91 -0.06 10.17
N ALA A 21 -11.51 -1.32 9.96
CA ALA A 21 -12.45 -2.40 9.69
C ALA A 21 -13.52 -2.53 10.79
N VAL A 22 -13.13 -2.43 12.06
CA VAL A 22 -14.08 -2.43 13.18
C VAL A 22 -15.00 -1.21 13.14
N ALA A 23 -14.48 -0.02 12.85
CA ALA A 23 -15.31 1.20 12.70
C ALA A 23 -16.36 1.06 11.61
N ARG A 24 -15.99 0.47 10.45
CA ARG A 24 -16.94 0.19 9.37
C ARG A 24 -17.97 -0.88 9.77
N LEU A 25 -17.56 -1.91 10.50
CA LEU A 25 -18.45 -2.99 10.96
C LEU A 25 -19.40 -2.57 12.09
N LEU A 26 -19.07 -1.53 12.85
CA LEU A 26 -19.99 -0.96 13.85
C LEU A 26 -21.06 -0.06 13.21
N THR A 27 -20.81 0.44 11.99
CA THR A 27 -21.71 1.36 11.28
C THR A 27 -22.50 0.68 10.16
N LYS A 28 -21.96 -0.37 9.55
CA LYS A 28 -22.56 -1.15 8.47
C LYS A 28 -22.88 -2.58 8.92
N VAL A 29 -24.05 -3.07 8.53
CA VAL A 29 -24.45 -4.48 8.78
C VAL A 29 -23.53 -5.45 8.03
N ASP A 30 -23.18 -5.13 6.78
CA ASP A 30 -22.24 -5.88 5.96
C ASP A 30 -21.31 -4.93 5.19
N LEU A 31 -20.07 -5.35 5.00
CA LEU A 31 -19.08 -4.67 4.15
C LEU A 31 -19.19 -5.18 2.72
N ASP A 32 -19.18 -4.25 1.76
CA ASP A 32 -19.26 -4.55 0.34
C ASP A 32 -17.88 -4.84 -0.29
N GLN A 33 -17.85 -5.04 -1.61
CA GLN A 33 -16.60 -5.32 -2.33
C GLN A 33 -15.64 -4.13 -2.35
N ASN A 34 -16.15 -2.89 -2.28
CA ASN A 34 -15.32 -1.69 -2.24
C ASN A 34 -14.66 -1.54 -0.86
N ASP A 35 -15.41 -1.80 0.21
CA ASP A 35 -14.87 -1.86 1.58
C ASP A 35 -13.77 -2.91 1.70
N ASP A 36 -14.00 -4.12 1.15
CA ASP A 36 -12.98 -5.16 1.11
C ASP A 36 -11.72 -4.69 0.34
N ALA A 37 -11.88 -3.98 -0.78
CA ALA A 37 -10.76 -3.51 -1.60
C ALA A 37 -9.96 -2.41 -0.90
N ASP A 38 -10.64 -1.46 -0.24
CA ASP A 38 -10.02 -0.41 0.57
C ASP A 38 -9.21 -1.01 1.72
N LEU A 39 -9.80 -1.92 2.49
CA LEU A 39 -9.14 -2.55 3.63
C LEU A 39 -7.96 -3.43 3.20
N LEU A 40 -8.06 -4.09 2.05
CA LEU A 40 -6.96 -4.84 1.45
C LEU A 40 -5.81 -3.90 1.03
N ALA A 41 -6.11 -2.75 0.43
CA ALA A 41 -5.11 -1.75 0.07
C ALA A 41 -4.40 -1.17 1.29
N LEU A 42 -5.13 -0.91 2.38
CA LEU A 42 -4.55 -0.46 3.65
C LEU A 42 -3.64 -1.54 4.27
N LEU A 43 -4.06 -2.81 4.24
CA LEU A 43 -3.23 -3.95 4.69
C LEU A 43 -1.94 -4.08 3.85
N TYR A 44 -2.04 -3.91 2.53
CA TYR A 44 -0.91 -3.91 1.60
C TYR A 44 0.07 -2.76 1.89
N SER A 45 -0.45 -1.55 2.05
CA SER A 45 0.34 -0.37 2.40
C SER A 45 1.10 -0.54 3.72
N ALA A 46 0.44 -1.10 4.74
CA ALA A 46 1.07 -1.42 6.03
C ALA A 46 2.22 -2.44 5.93
N ASN A 47 2.28 -3.22 4.85
CA ASN A 47 3.33 -4.21 4.57
C ASN A 47 4.26 -3.79 3.40
N GLY A 48 4.30 -2.49 3.07
CA GLY A 48 5.22 -1.92 2.11
C GLY A 48 4.89 -2.19 0.64
N ILE A 49 3.63 -2.52 0.34
CA ILE A 49 3.08 -2.55 -1.03
C ILE A 49 2.38 -1.21 -1.28
N PRO A 50 2.85 -0.38 -2.22
CA PRO A 50 2.28 0.95 -2.46
C PRO A 50 0.80 0.89 -2.84
N ASP A 51 -0.01 1.79 -2.29
CA ASP A 51 -1.37 2.04 -2.74
C ASP A 51 -1.38 3.21 -3.74
N PRO A 52 -1.73 2.98 -5.03
CA PRO A 52 -1.79 4.05 -6.03
C PRO A 52 -2.79 5.17 -5.70
N GLN A 53 -3.80 4.89 -4.87
CA GLN A 53 -4.84 5.86 -4.51
C GLN A 53 -4.53 6.62 -3.21
N GLY A 54 -3.45 6.28 -2.51
CA GLY A 54 -3.04 6.97 -1.29
C GLY A 54 -4.07 6.91 -0.16
N ARG A 55 -4.84 5.82 -0.05
CA ARG A 55 -5.86 5.69 1.00
C ARG A 55 -5.22 5.68 2.38
N THR A 56 -5.90 6.28 3.36
CA THR A 56 -5.47 6.32 4.76
C THR A 56 -6.50 5.65 5.65
N ALA A 57 -6.04 4.83 6.60
CA ALA A 57 -6.93 4.19 7.56
C ALA A 57 -7.64 5.25 8.41
N LYS A 58 -8.92 4.99 8.72
CA LYS A 58 -9.73 5.76 9.67
C LYS A 58 -10.07 4.88 10.88
N PRO A 59 -9.14 4.73 11.84
CA PRO A 59 -9.35 3.90 13.03
C PRO A 59 -10.63 4.29 13.79
N LEU A 60 -11.22 3.33 14.51
CA LEU A 60 -12.31 3.61 15.42
C LEU A 60 -11.88 4.68 16.43
N SER A 61 -12.69 5.73 16.53
CA SER A 61 -12.44 6.90 17.37
C SER A 61 -13.43 6.94 18.53
N GLN A 62 -13.08 7.67 19.60
CA GLN A 62 -13.86 7.68 20.84
C GLN A 62 -15.27 8.27 20.63
N ASP A 63 -15.41 9.23 19.72
CA ASP A 63 -16.67 9.84 19.30
C ASP A 63 -17.60 8.89 18.54
N GLN A 64 -17.08 7.77 18.02
CA GLN A 64 -17.87 6.73 17.35
C GLN A 64 -18.38 5.66 18.33
N VAL A 65 -18.05 5.77 19.61
CA VAL A 65 -18.38 4.79 20.64
C VAL A 65 -19.16 5.50 21.75
N PRO A 66 -20.32 4.98 22.19
CA PRO A 66 -21.04 5.55 23.32
C PRO A 66 -20.11 5.80 24.51
N VAL A 67 -20.07 7.04 24.99
CA VAL A 67 -19.38 7.38 26.24
C VAL A 67 -20.00 6.53 27.35
N ALA A 68 -19.19 6.06 28.30
CA ALA A 68 -19.75 5.45 29.51
C ALA A 68 -20.55 6.53 30.19
N ALA A 69 -21.87 6.47 30.04
CA ALA A 69 -22.74 7.17 30.94
C ALA A 69 -22.45 6.66 32.35
N ASP A 70 -22.36 7.59 33.28
CA ASP A 70 -22.24 7.29 34.71
C ASP A 70 -23.37 6.30 35.07
N PRO A 71 -23.09 5.17 35.74
CA PRO A 71 -24.12 4.24 36.19
C PRO A 71 -25.23 4.92 37.00
N GLU A 72 -24.95 6.06 37.64
CA GLU A 72 -25.92 6.86 38.38
C GLU A 72 -26.65 7.91 37.52
N SER A 73 -26.24 8.09 36.26
CA SER A 73 -26.87 9.09 35.36
C SER A 73 -28.12 8.57 34.66
N ALA A 74 -29.27 9.18 34.95
CA ALA A 74 -30.53 8.94 34.26
C ALA A 74 -30.76 10.03 33.20
N VAL A 75 -30.85 9.63 31.93
CA VAL A 75 -31.12 10.54 30.81
C VAL A 75 -32.55 10.33 30.31
N LEU A 76 -33.33 11.41 30.31
CA LEU A 76 -34.71 11.46 29.85
C LEU A 76 -34.83 12.34 28.61
N LEU A 77 -35.64 11.91 27.63
CA LEU A 77 -35.99 12.74 26.48
C LEU A 77 -37.22 13.60 26.83
N LEU A 78 -37.11 14.92 26.71
CA LEU A 78 -38.23 15.84 26.96
C LEU A 78 -38.89 16.30 25.65
N ALA A 79 -38.09 16.57 24.62
CA ALA A 79 -38.61 16.89 23.29
C ALA A 79 -37.59 16.62 22.18
N MET A 80 -38.09 16.42 20.96
CA MET A 80 -37.32 16.46 19.73
C MET A 80 -37.92 17.52 18.80
N LYS A 81 -37.14 18.56 18.48
CA LYS A 81 -37.57 19.75 17.76
C LYS A 81 -36.62 20.11 16.61
N GLN A 82 -37.05 21.04 15.77
CA GLN A 82 -36.20 21.64 14.72
C GLN A 82 -35.56 20.59 13.79
N LEU A 83 -36.36 19.67 13.26
CA LEU A 83 -35.87 18.72 12.27
C LEU A 83 -35.65 19.44 10.94
N HIS A 84 -34.41 19.45 10.45
CA HIS A 84 -34.07 19.99 9.13
C HIS A 84 -33.47 18.90 8.25
N HIS A 85 -33.85 18.90 6.97
CA HIS A 85 -33.42 17.92 5.98
C HIS A 85 -33.70 16.45 6.37
N VAL A 86 -34.72 16.22 7.20
CA VAL A 86 -35.20 14.89 7.60
C VAL A 86 -36.49 14.58 6.85
N ASN A 87 -36.39 13.81 5.76
CA ASN A 87 -37.51 13.47 4.90
C ASN A 87 -38.34 14.73 4.54
N ALA A 88 -39.67 14.58 4.38
CA ALA A 88 -40.59 15.68 4.13
C ALA A 88 -41.28 16.18 5.41
N ILE A 89 -40.59 16.13 6.56
CA ILE A 89 -41.11 16.67 7.81
C ILE A 89 -41.22 18.19 7.71
N ALA A 90 -42.38 18.72 8.12
CA ALA A 90 -42.65 20.14 8.19
C ALA A 90 -41.67 20.84 9.13
N SER A 91 -41.29 22.06 8.80
CA SER A 91 -40.40 22.85 9.65
C SER A 91 -41.07 23.22 10.99
N ASP A 92 -40.24 23.50 11.99
CA ASP A 92 -40.65 24.00 13.31
C ASP A 92 -41.61 23.11 14.11
N GLN A 93 -41.64 21.80 13.82
CA GLN A 93 -42.39 20.84 14.61
C GLN A 93 -41.59 20.38 15.84
N SER A 94 -42.32 20.02 16.90
CA SER A 94 -41.75 19.53 18.15
C SER A 94 -42.57 18.37 18.71
N VAL A 95 -41.91 17.24 18.92
CA VAL A 95 -42.49 16.06 19.56
C VAL A 95 -42.13 16.12 21.04
N ALA A 96 -43.09 16.45 21.89
CA ALA A 96 -42.91 16.49 23.34
C ALA A 96 -43.06 15.10 23.96
N VAL A 97 -42.38 14.85 25.08
CA VAL A 97 -42.34 13.56 25.75
C VAL A 97 -42.45 13.74 27.27
N ALA A 98 -43.28 12.93 27.91
CA ALA A 98 -43.40 12.94 29.37
C ALA A 98 -42.10 12.44 30.03
N PRO A 99 -41.56 13.10 31.07
CA PRO A 99 -40.34 12.66 31.75
C PRO A 99 -40.51 11.31 32.48
N THR A 100 -41.75 10.92 32.79
CA THR A 100 -42.06 9.67 33.49
C THR A 100 -43.25 8.96 32.84
N GLY A 101 -43.30 7.63 32.95
CA GLY A 101 -44.40 6.83 32.42
C GLY A 101 -44.27 6.59 30.92
N LEU A 102 -45.42 6.51 30.26
CA LEU A 102 -45.54 6.13 28.86
C LEU A 102 -45.99 7.32 28.01
N THR A 103 -45.25 7.64 26.94
CA THR A 103 -45.70 8.56 25.89
C THR A 103 -46.01 7.79 24.62
N VAL A 104 -47.24 7.88 24.11
CA VAL A 104 -47.67 7.22 22.86
C VAL A 104 -47.92 8.25 21.76
N ILE A 105 -47.23 8.07 20.65
CA ILE A 105 -47.20 8.96 19.50
C ILE A 105 -47.90 8.25 18.35
N TYR A 106 -49.16 8.63 18.15
CA TYR A 106 -50.03 8.05 17.13
C TYR A 106 -49.87 8.76 15.78
N GLY A 107 -50.07 8.06 14.67
CA GLY A 107 -50.30 8.68 13.39
C GLY A 107 -50.56 7.64 12.31
N ASP A 108 -51.31 7.99 11.27
CA ASP A 108 -51.60 7.05 10.18
C ASP A 108 -50.35 6.78 9.33
N ASN A 109 -50.42 5.75 8.47
CA ASN A 109 -49.35 5.49 7.52
C ASN A 109 -49.10 6.70 6.62
N GLY A 110 -47.83 7.04 6.40
CA GLY A 110 -47.45 8.24 5.66
C GLY A 110 -47.49 9.54 6.48
N SER A 111 -47.80 9.52 7.77
CA SER A 111 -47.90 10.77 8.56
C SER A 111 -46.57 11.45 8.92
N GLY A 112 -45.42 10.84 8.64
CA GLY A 112 -44.09 11.37 8.99
C GLY A 112 -43.44 10.78 10.25
N LYS A 113 -44.13 9.89 11.00
CA LYS A 113 -43.56 9.20 12.20
C LYS A 113 -42.19 8.58 11.96
N SER A 114 -42.00 7.91 10.82
CA SER A 114 -40.74 7.23 10.50
C SER A 114 -39.56 8.20 10.34
N GLY A 115 -39.81 9.48 10.02
CA GLY A 115 -38.73 10.48 10.00
C GLY A 115 -38.20 10.77 11.40
N TYR A 116 -39.11 10.93 12.38
CA TYR A 116 -38.74 11.07 13.79
C TYR A 116 -38.05 9.82 14.33
N SER A 117 -38.57 8.61 14.03
CA SER A 117 -37.96 7.38 14.53
C SER A 117 -36.57 7.13 13.94
N ARG A 118 -36.33 7.46 12.66
CA ARG A 118 -35.00 7.37 12.03
C ARG A 118 -33.97 8.29 12.70
N VAL A 119 -34.37 9.53 13.02
CA VAL A 119 -33.50 10.47 13.74
C VAL A 119 -33.14 9.92 15.12
N LEU A 120 -34.12 9.40 15.87
CA LEU A 120 -33.87 8.75 17.16
C LEU A 120 -32.95 7.52 17.02
N LYS A 121 -33.13 6.69 15.99
CA LYS A 121 -32.26 5.53 15.73
C LYS A 121 -30.80 5.95 15.46
N ARG A 122 -30.58 7.08 14.78
CA ARG A 122 -29.24 7.61 14.47
C ARG A 122 -28.61 8.40 15.62
N ALA A 123 -29.42 9.07 16.44
CA ALA A 123 -28.93 9.94 17.51
C ALA A 123 -28.74 9.19 18.85
N CYS A 124 -29.55 8.16 19.10
CA CYS A 124 -29.56 7.39 20.33
C CYS A 124 -28.95 5.98 20.14
N ARG A 125 -28.95 5.15 21.19
CA ARG A 125 -28.45 3.77 21.12
C ARG A 125 -29.45 2.85 20.43
N ALA A 126 -29.30 2.70 19.12
CA ALA A 126 -29.98 1.70 18.31
C ALA A 126 -28.98 0.68 17.73
N ARG A 127 -29.44 -0.55 17.53
CA ARG A 127 -28.61 -1.63 16.98
C ARG A 127 -28.51 -1.57 15.45
N ASP A 128 -29.59 -1.26 14.75
CA ASP A 128 -29.57 -0.95 13.32
C ASP A 128 -29.56 0.58 13.12
N GLN A 129 -28.41 1.10 12.70
CA GLN A 129 -28.24 2.50 12.28
C GLN A 129 -28.03 2.60 10.77
N SER A 130 -28.24 1.53 10.01
CA SER A 130 -27.95 1.53 8.58
C SER A 130 -28.98 2.29 7.76
N GLU A 131 -30.19 2.49 8.29
CA GLU A 131 -31.28 3.15 7.54
C GLU A 131 -30.87 4.60 7.18
N PRO A 132 -30.81 4.95 5.88
CA PRO A 132 -30.42 6.28 5.46
C PRO A 132 -31.52 7.30 5.76
N ILE A 133 -31.10 8.52 6.16
CA ILE A 133 -31.99 9.67 6.28
C ILE A 133 -31.82 10.53 5.04
N HIS A 134 -32.82 10.50 4.17
CA HIS A 134 -32.85 11.33 2.97
C HIS A 134 -33.58 12.65 3.22
N PRO A 135 -33.13 13.76 2.61
CA PRO A 135 -33.89 15.01 2.59
C PRO A 135 -35.21 14.85 1.81
N ASN A 136 -36.03 15.88 1.80
CA ASN A 136 -37.31 15.89 1.09
C ASN A 136 -37.10 15.63 -0.42
N ALA A 137 -37.57 14.48 -0.90
CA ALA A 137 -37.43 14.06 -2.29
C ALA A 137 -38.21 14.93 -3.30
N ASN A 138 -39.15 15.75 -2.80
CA ASN A 138 -39.93 16.68 -3.63
C ASN A 138 -39.21 18.02 -3.87
N LEU A 139 -38.03 18.23 -3.28
CA LEU A 139 -37.25 19.45 -3.46
C LEU A 139 -36.05 19.20 -4.39
N PRO A 140 -35.57 20.23 -5.12
CA PRO A 140 -34.32 20.14 -5.89
C PRO A 140 -33.15 19.72 -5.01
N VAL A 141 -32.19 18.96 -5.57
CA VAL A 141 -31.00 18.49 -4.85
C VAL A 141 -30.19 19.65 -4.22
N SER A 142 -30.22 20.84 -4.85
CA SER A 142 -29.58 22.06 -4.33
C SER A 142 -30.18 22.58 -3.01
N GLN A 143 -31.39 22.16 -2.65
CA GLN A 143 -32.05 22.46 -1.37
C GLN A 143 -31.92 21.30 -0.37
N GLY A 144 -31.18 20.25 -0.73
CA GLY A 144 -30.75 19.20 0.19
C GLY A 144 -29.74 19.73 1.20
N GLY A 145 -29.59 19.00 2.30
CA GLY A 145 -28.65 19.34 3.36
C GLY A 145 -28.44 18.15 4.29
N VAL A 146 -27.55 18.35 5.26
CA VAL A 146 -27.27 17.34 6.28
C VAL A 146 -28.45 17.30 7.27
N ALA A 147 -28.99 16.10 7.51
CA ALA A 147 -30.06 15.92 8.47
C ALA A 147 -29.63 16.38 9.87
N GLN A 148 -30.48 17.15 10.54
CA GLN A 148 -30.21 17.67 11.89
C GLN A 148 -31.49 17.77 12.72
N ALA A 149 -31.35 17.70 14.04
CA ALA A 149 -32.42 17.86 15.01
C ALA A 149 -31.88 18.39 16.34
N THR A 150 -32.72 19.09 17.10
CA THR A 150 -32.43 19.54 18.46
C THR A 150 -33.21 18.68 19.45
N PHE A 151 -32.53 18.16 20.46
CA PHE A 151 -33.12 17.35 21.52
C PHE A 151 -33.10 18.15 22.84
N GLU A 152 -34.25 18.25 23.48
CA GLU A 152 -34.35 18.67 24.88
C GLU A 152 -34.28 17.41 25.74
N ILE A 153 -33.29 17.34 26.63
CA ILE A 153 -33.06 16.20 27.51
C ILE A 153 -32.90 16.65 28.96
N SER A 154 -33.22 15.76 29.89
CA SER A 154 -32.90 15.94 31.31
C SER A 154 -31.84 14.93 31.72
N VAL A 155 -30.70 15.41 32.23
CA VAL A 155 -29.62 14.57 32.76
C VAL A 155 -29.58 14.78 34.26
N ASN A 156 -29.94 13.76 35.04
CA ASN A 156 -30.01 13.83 36.50
C ASN A 156 -30.88 14.99 37.02
N GLY A 157 -31.96 15.29 36.31
CA GLY A 157 -32.90 16.36 36.65
C GLY A 157 -32.47 17.76 36.20
N VAL A 158 -31.35 17.88 35.48
CA VAL A 158 -30.93 19.14 34.85
C VAL A 158 -31.28 19.11 33.37
N ASP A 159 -32.16 20.03 32.98
CA ASP A 159 -32.61 20.16 31.60
C ASP A 159 -31.56 20.87 30.75
N GLN A 160 -31.28 20.33 29.57
CA GLN A 160 -30.35 20.89 28.60
C GLN A 160 -30.76 20.58 27.17
N GLU A 161 -30.26 21.38 26.23
CA GLU A 161 -30.46 21.17 24.80
C GLU A 161 -29.19 20.66 24.15
N VAL A 162 -29.33 19.64 23.31
CA VAL A 162 -28.24 19.09 22.51
C VAL A 162 -28.64 19.06 21.03
N VAL A 163 -27.70 19.43 20.16
CA VAL A 163 -27.92 19.44 18.71
C VAL A 163 -27.26 18.21 18.11
N TRP A 164 -28.04 17.44 17.35
CA TRP A 164 -27.55 16.29 16.59
C TRP A 164 -27.49 16.64 15.10
N ARG A 165 -26.42 16.19 14.44
CA ARG A 165 -26.25 16.28 12.99
C ARG A 165 -25.78 14.94 12.45
N LEU A 166 -26.33 14.53 11.31
CA LEU A 166 -25.92 13.31 10.61
C LEU A 166 -24.42 13.39 10.26
N ASP A 167 -23.71 12.29 10.50
CA ASP A 167 -22.26 12.12 10.29
C ASP A 167 -21.34 13.01 11.14
N ALA A 168 -21.88 13.76 12.10
CA ALA A 168 -21.10 14.42 13.17
C ALA A 168 -21.02 13.52 14.41
N ALA A 169 -20.08 13.82 15.32
CA ALA A 169 -20.02 13.18 16.63
C ALA A 169 -21.37 13.34 17.36
N PRO A 170 -22.08 12.25 17.71
CA PRO A 170 -23.36 12.34 18.38
C PRO A 170 -23.18 12.86 19.82
N PRO A 171 -24.15 13.63 20.36
CA PRO A 171 -24.13 14.04 21.76
C PRO A 171 -24.05 12.82 22.69
N ALA A 172 -23.09 12.84 23.61
CA ALA A 172 -22.75 11.69 24.46
C ALA A 172 -23.95 11.22 25.30
N GLU A 173 -24.78 12.16 25.74
CA GLU A 173 -25.94 11.93 26.60
C GLU A 173 -27.01 11.08 25.92
N LEU A 174 -27.25 11.29 24.62
CA LEU A 174 -28.26 10.58 23.83
C LEU A 174 -27.95 9.08 23.70
N SER A 175 -26.68 8.68 23.85
CA SER A 175 -26.26 7.29 23.81
C SER A 175 -26.79 6.44 24.99
N SER A 176 -27.33 7.09 26.02
CA SER A 176 -27.99 6.42 27.15
C SER A 176 -29.43 6.01 26.85
N ILE A 177 -30.08 6.64 25.86
CA ILE A 177 -31.45 6.34 25.45
C ILE A 177 -31.42 5.17 24.47
N ALA A 178 -32.19 4.12 24.75
CA ALA A 178 -32.19 2.91 23.92
C ALA A 178 -33.39 2.88 22.96
N VAL A 179 -33.15 2.57 21.69
CA VAL A 179 -34.19 2.52 20.66
C VAL A 179 -34.36 1.08 20.18
N PHE A 180 -35.55 0.52 20.37
CA PHE A 180 -35.96 -0.75 19.78
C PHE A 180 -36.30 -0.55 18.30
N ASP A 181 -35.69 -1.38 17.46
CA ASP A 181 -35.99 -1.46 16.04
C ASP A 181 -36.34 -2.90 15.64
N ALA A 182 -37.46 -3.06 14.93
CA ALA A 182 -37.99 -4.36 14.56
C ALA A 182 -37.08 -5.12 13.56
N ARG A 183 -36.21 -4.43 12.79
CA ARG A 183 -35.25 -5.10 11.89
C ARG A 183 -34.14 -5.82 12.65
N CYS A 184 -33.89 -5.45 13.91
CA CYS A 184 -32.94 -6.15 14.78
C CYS A 184 -33.31 -7.61 15.05
N ALA A 185 -34.58 -7.99 14.88
CA ALA A 185 -35.05 -9.37 15.03
C ALA A 185 -34.32 -10.34 14.07
N LYS A 186 -34.15 -9.93 12.82
CA LYS A 186 -33.53 -10.75 11.76
C LYS A 186 -32.07 -11.09 12.06
N ALA A 187 -31.32 -10.13 12.61
CA ALA A 187 -29.92 -10.31 12.98
C ALA A 187 -29.70 -11.43 14.01
N TYR A 188 -30.68 -11.74 14.88
CA TYR A 188 -30.60 -12.84 15.85
C TYR A 188 -30.93 -14.22 15.26
N LEU A 189 -31.65 -14.26 14.14
CA LEU A 189 -32.28 -15.46 13.60
C LEU A 189 -31.64 -15.99 12.30
N GLU A 190 -30.89 -15.14 11.58
CA GLU A 190 -30.36 -15.44 10.24
C GLU A 190 -28.93 -16.03 10.23
N GLN A 191 -28.22 -16.10 11.36
CA GLN A 191 -26.88 -16.73 11.40
C GLN A 191 -26.99 -18.27 11.41
N GLU A 192 -26.29 -18.91 10.47
CA GLU A 192 -26.35 -20.35 10.16
C GLU A 192 -26.56 -21.29 11.36
N ASN A 193 -27.65 -22.07 11.28
CA ASN A 193 -27.96 -23.28 12.07
C ASN A 193 -28.16 -23.14 13.59
N ASP A 194 -28.13 -21.94 14.16
CA ASP A 194 -28.34 -21.78 15.60
C ASP A 194 -28.87 -20.40 15.99
N PHE A 195 -30.03 -20.32 16.66
CA PHE A 195 -30.39 -19.07 17.35
C PHE A 195 -29.32 -18.82 18.40
N SER A 196 -28.50 -17.82 18.14
CA SER A 196 -27.36 -17.46 18.94
C SER A 196 -27.58 -16.03 19.36
N TYR A 197 -28.18 -15.83 20.53
CA TYR A 197 -28.26 -14.47 21.05
C TYR A 197 -26.85 -14.02 21.46
N VAL A 198 -26.40 -12.92 20.85
CA VAL A 198 -25.11 -12.26 21.06
C VAL A 198 -25.43 -10.81 21.47
N PRO A 199 -25.00 -10.35 22.66
CA PRO A 199 -25.17 -8.98 23.10
C PRO A 199 -24.61 -7.96 22.08
N TYR A 200 -25.26 -6.80 21.99
CA TYR A 200 -24.85 -5.73 21.08
C TYR A 200 -23.38 -5.34 21.27
N GLY A 201 -22.62 -5.27 20.16
CA GLY A 201 -21.19 -4.97 20.16
C GLY A 201 -20.28 -6.20 20.15
N LEU A 202 -20.77 -7.40 20.50
CA LEU A 202 -19.99 -8.66 20.40
C LEU A 202 -20.08 -9.33 19.02
N ASP A 203 -21.06 -8.96 18.21
CA ASP A 203 -21.22 -9.42 16.83
C ASP A 203 -20.10 -8.93 15.91
N VAL A 204 -19.49 -7.78 16.22
CA VAL A 204 -18.37 -7.19 15.48
C VAL A 204 -17.18 -8.16 15.34
N PHE A 205 -16.93 -8.99 16.35
CA PHE A 205 -15.84 -9.97 16.32
C PHE A 205 -16.09 -11.07 15.29
N GLY A 206 -17.34 -11.56 15.20
CA GLY A 206 -17.72 -12.55 14.20
C GLY A 206 -17.62 -12.00 12.78
N SER A 207 -18.07 -10.76 12.57
CA SER A 207 -17.95 -10.08 11.29
C SER A 207 -16.50 -9.79 10.91
N LEU A 208 -15.66 -9.34 11.86
CA LEU A 208 -14.23 -9.10 11.62
C LEU A 208 -13.48 -10.41 11.32
N ALA A 209 -13.83 -11.51 11.96
CA ALA A 209 -13.25 -12.83 11.68
C ALA A 209 -13.60 -13.31 10.26
N ARG A 210 -14.86 -13.17 9.83
CA ARG A 210 -15.28 -13.48 8.45
C ARG A 210 -14.56 -12.60 7.43
N LEU A 211 -14.48 -11.29 7.70
CA LEU A 211 -13.73 -10.35 6.86
C LEU A 211 -12.26 -10.77 6.73
N SER A 212 -11.60 -11.11 7.85
CA SER A 212 -10.21 -11.56 7.86
C SER A 212 -10.02 -12.82 7.01
N GLN A 213 -10.97 -13.76 7.04
CA GLN A 213 -10.97 -14.94 6.16
C GLN A 213 -11.15 -14.58 4.68
N ARG A 214 -12.09 -13.69 4.34
CA ARG A 214 -12.30 -13.21 2.96
C ARG A 214 -11.05 -12.54 2.42
N LEU A 215 -10.45 -11.61 3.18
CA LEU A 215 -9.22 -10.93 2.79
C LEU A 215 -8.05 -11.91 2.68
N LYS A 216 -7.96 -12.92 3.56
CA LYS A 216 -6.97 -13.98 3.47
C LYS A 216 -7.07 -14.76 2.15
N LEU A 217 -8.27 -15.13 1.71
CA LEU A 217 -8.45 -15.78 0.42
C LEU A 217 -7.95 -14.91 -0.75
N LYS A 218 -8.20 -13.60 -0.71
CA LYS A 218 -7.69 -12.65 -1.72
C LYS A 218 -6.17 -12.55 -1.71
N VAL A 219 -5.54 -12.49 -0.53
CA VAL A 219 -4.07 -12.48 -0.41
C VAL A 219 -3.46 -13.81 -0.89
N ASP A 220 -4.03 -14.95 -0.48
CA ASP A 220 -3.57 -16.27 -0.91
C ASP A 220 -3.69 -16.43 -2.43
N GLN A 221 -4.80 -15.97 -3.04
CA GLN A 221 -4.97 -15.94 -4.49
C GLN A 221 -3.93 -15.05 -5.17
N GLN A 222 -3.65 -13.86 -4.62
CA GLN A 222 -2.63 -12.96 -5.18
C GLN A 222 -1.22 -13.56 -5.09
N VAL A 223 -0.91 -14.31 -4.03
CA VAL A 223 0.35 -15.05 -3.89
C VAL A 223 0.46 -16.13 -4.97
N LEU A 224 -0.63 -16.87 -5.24
CA LEU A 224 -0.68 -17.90 -6.27
C LEU A 224 -0.50 -17.32 -7.67
N THR A 225 -1.19 -16.23 -8.01
CA THR A 225 -1.10 -15.59 -9.34
C THR A 225 0.24 -14.89 -9.57
N SER A 226 0.93 -14.49 -8.50
CA SER A 226 2.25 -13.86 -8.58
C SER A 226 3.41 -14.87 -8.62
N ALA A 227 3.13 -16.19 -8.60
CA ALA A 227 4.14 -17.23 -8.54
C ALA A 227 5.18 -17.11 -9.67
N VAL A 228 6.44 -17.34 -9.31
CA VAL A 228 7.57 -17.24 -10.24
C VAL A 228 8.06 -18.65 -10.58
N ASP A 229 8.14 -18.95 -11.87
CA ASP A 229 8.75 -20.18 -12.35
C ASP A 229 10.27 -20.03 -12.44
N LEU A 230 10.98 -20.56 -11.44
CA LEU A 230 12.44 -20.55 -11.40
C LEU A 230 13.08 -21.64 -12.30
N SER A 231 12.29 -22.56 -12.87
CA SER A 231 12.81 -23.59 -13.77
C SER A 231 13.28 -23.00 -15.11
N ALA A 232 12.75 -21.85 -15.51
CA ALA A 232 13.21 -21.08 -16.66
C ALA A 232 14.72 -20.74 -16.60
N PHE A 233 15.29 -20.66 -15.40
CA PHE A 233 16.72 -20.37 -15.17
C PHE A 233 17.55 -21.63 -14.86
N ALA A 234 17.01 -22.84 -15.04
CA ALA A 234 17.71 -24.09 -14.71
C ALA A 234 19.02 -24.26 -15.49
N HIS A 235 19.07 -23.77 -16.73
CA HIS A 235 20.26 -23.82 -17.59
C HIS A 235 21.43 -22.97 -17.06
N LEU A 236 21.18 -22.03 -16.14
CA LEU A 236 22.22 -21.21 -15.51
C LEU A 236 22.77 -21.83 -14.21
N ARG A 237 22.16 -22.92 -13.70
CA ARG A 237 22.58 -23.54 -12.43
C ARG A 237 23.88 -24.33 -12.61
N GLY A 238 24.68 -24.37 -11.55
CA GLY A 238 25.97 -25.05 -11.54
C GLY A 238 26.89 -24.51 -10.45
N GLU A 239 28.18 -24.87 -10.52
CA GLU A 239 29.19 -24.46 -9.54
C GLU A 239 29.75 -23.04 -9.76
N THR A 240 29.37 -22.39 -10.87
CA THR A 240 29.79 -21.01 -11.19
C THR A 240 29.21 -19.99 -10.21
N ALA A 241 29.77 -18.78 -10.16
CA ALA A 241 29.21 -17.71 -9.33
C ALA A 241 27.77 -17.36 -9.75
N VAL A 242 27.49 -17.35 -11.06
CA VAL A 242 26.12 -17.23 -11.59
C VAL A 242 25.24 -18.38 -11.10
N GLY A 243 25.71 -19.62 -11.21
CA GLY A 243 24.94 -20.81 -10.80
C GLY A 243 24.59 -20.81 -9.32
N ARG A 244 25.54 -20.43 -8.45
CA ARG A 244 25.29 -20.26 -7.00
C ARG A 244 24.30 -19.13 -6.73
N GLN A 245 24.38 -18.03 -7.45
CA GLN A 245 23.45 -16.91 -7.31
C GLN A 245 22.03 -17.28 -7.74
N ILE A 246 21.86 -18.00 -8.85
CA ILE A 246 20.57 -18.47 -9.34
C ILE A 246 19.98 -19.55 -8.41
N ALA A 247 20.81 -20.43 -7.83
CA ALA A 247 20.36 -21.44 -6.88
C ALA A 247 19.81 -20.84 -5.56
N THR A 248 20.32 -19.67 -5.17
CA THR A 248 19.93 -18.97 -3.94
C THR A 248 19.06 -17.74 -4.20
N LEU A 249 18.45 -17.64 -5.39
CA LEU A 249 17.65 -16.49 -5.79
C LEU A 249 16.42 -16.32 -4.88
N THR A 250 16.32 -15.17 -4.24
CA THR A 250 15.19 -14.81 -3.36
C THR A 250 14.76 -13.37 -3.61
N GLY A 251 13.65 -12.94 -3.01
CA GLY A 251 13.23 -11.53 -3.03
C GLY A 251 14.18 -10.57 -2.29
N LYS A 252 15.22 -11.08 -1.62
CA LYS A 252 16.27 -10.27 -0.97
C LYS A 252 17.54 -10.16 -1.81
N SER A 253 17.61 -10.85 -2.95
CA SER A 253 18.75 -10.78 -3.86
C SER A 253 18.91 -9.34 -4.37
N LYS A 254 20.13 -8.82 -4.33
CA LYS A 254 20.45 -7.45 -4.72
C LYS A 254 20.52 -7.33 -6.26
N PRO A 255 19.73 -6.44 -6.89
CA PRO A 255 19.80 -6.21 -8.34
C PRO A 255 21.22 -5.91 -8.83
N GLU A 256 21.98 -5.13 -8.07
CA GLU A 256 23.33 -4.69 -8.43
C GLU A 256 24.30 -5.88 -8.56
N MET A 257 24.09 -6.93 -7.76
CA MET A 257 24.91 -8.15 -7.83
C MET A 257 24.62 -8.96 -9.10
N ILE A 258 23.36 -8.99 -9.55
CA ILE A 258 22.96 -9.67 -10.79
C ILE A 258 23.48 -8.89 -11.99
N GLU A 259 23.38 -7.56 -11.96
CA GLU A 259 23.93 -6.67 -12.99
C GLU A 259 25.45 -6.78 -13.10
N ALA A 260 26.16 -6.81 -11.97
CA ALA A 260 27.61 -6.98 -11.95
C ALA A 260 28.04 -8.33 -12.55
N LEU A 261 27.36 -9.42 -12.20
CA LEU A 261 27.65 -10.75 -12.78
C LEU A 261 27.33 -10.82 -14.28
N ALA A 262 26.26 -10.15 -14.72
CA ALA A 262 25.84 -10.11 -16.13
C ALA A 262 26.71 -9.21 -17.01
N SER A 263 27.53 -8.34 -16.43
CA SER A 263 28.36 -7.38 -17.16
C SER A 263 29.77 -7.94 -17.36
N LEU A 264 30.22 -8.03 -18.62
CA LEU A 264 31.59 -8.42 -18.97
C LEU A 264 32.30 -7.28 -19.70
N SER A 265 33.57 -7.10 -19.41
CA SER A 265 34.47 -6.19 -20.13
C SER A 265 34.89 -6.74 -21.50
N ALA A 266 35.41 -5.87 -22.37
CA ALA A 266 35.96 -6.28 -23.66
C ALA A 266 37.12 -7.28 -23.51
N GLU A 267 37.94 -7.12 -22.47
CA GLU A 267 39.04 -8.03 -22.14
C GLU A 267 38.53 -9.42 -21.73
N GLU A 268 37.50 -9.50 -20.88
CA GLU A 268 36.89 -10.78 -20.48
C GLU A 268 36.23 -11.51 -21.66
N LEU A 269 35.61 -10.77 -22.59
CA LEU A 269 35.04 -11.35 -23.82
C LEU A 269 36.13 -11.89 -24.76
N ALA A 270 37.24 -11.17 -24.91
CA ALA A 270 38.39 -11.64 -25.67
C ALA A 270 39.01 -12.89 -25.01
N ARG A 271 39.19 -12.87 -23.69
CA ARG A 271 39.69 -14.01 -22.91
C ARG A 271 38.82 -15.25 -23.05
N ARG A 272 37.48 -15.09 -23.03
CA ARG A 272 36.52 -16.18 -23.28
C ARG A 272 36.72 -16.79 -24.66
N ALA A 273 36.90 -15.96 -25.70
CA ALA A 273 37.14 -16.43 -27.06
C ALA A 273 38.47 -17.21 -27.15
N ASP A 274 39.53 -16.69 -26.53
CA ASP A 274 40.86 -17.34 -26.51
C ASP A 274 40.84 -18.68 -25.77
N LEU A 275 40.20 -18.76 -24.61
CA LEU A 275 40.03 -20.00 -23.85
C LEU A 275 39.23 -21.03 -24.66
N GLY A 276 38.13 -20.60 -25.29
CA GLY A 276 37.31 -21.46 -26.14
C GLY A 276 38.07 -22.00 -27.36
N ALA A 277 38.94 -21.19 -27.98
CA ALA A 277 39.81 -21.63 -29.07
C ALA A 277 40.90 -22.59 -28.58
N SER A 278 41.52 -22.30 -27.42
CA SER A 278 42.61 -23.09 -26.85
C SER A 278 42.16 -24.48 -26.41
N LEU A 279 40.96 -24.59 -25.81
CA LEU A 279 40.40 -25.88 -25.38
C LEU A 279 39.92 -26.78 -26.53
N LYS A 280 39.59 -26.19 -27.70
CA LYS A 280 39.23 -26.89 -28.95
C LYS A 280 40.44 -27.39 -29.74
N GLU A 281 41.65 -26.99 -29.37
CA GLU A 281 42.87 -27.44 -30.04
C GLU A 281 43.12 -28.92 -29.73
N ASN A 282 43.24 -29.74 -30.79
CA ASN A 282 43.34 -31.19 -30.66
C ASN A 282 44.75 -31.65 -30.26
N ASN A 283 45.78 -30.86 -30.58
CA ASN A 283 47.18 -31.12 -30.24
C ASN A 283 47.87 -29.82 -29.76
N PRO A 284 47.55 -29.33 -28.55
CA PRO A 284 48.07 -28.06 -28.03
C PRO A 284 49.60 -28.05 -27.90
N ARG A 285 50.23 -29.22 -27.65
CA ARG A 285 51.70 -29.35 -27.58
C ARG A 285 52.39 -29.14 -28.92
N GLU A 286 51.86 -29.70 -30.01
CA GLU A 286 52.45 -29.53 -31.35
C GLU A 286 52.35 -28.07 -31.80
N LYS A 287 51.20 -27.43 -31.53
CA LYS A 287 51.01 -26.02 -31.87
C LYS A 287 51.87 -25.07 -31.02
N ALA A 288 52.03 -25.36 -29.73
CA ALA A 288 52.95 -24.61 -28.88
C ALA A 288 54.41 -24.73 -29.35
N GLN A 289 54.83 -25.94 -29.74
CA GLN A 289 56.16 -26.17 -30.29
C GLN A 289 56.37 -25.40 -31.60
N ALA A 290 55.37 -25.39 -32.50
CA ALA A 290 55.42 -24.61 -33.74
C ALA A 290 55.50 -23.09 -33.49
N LEU A 291 54.81 -22.57 -32.47
CA LEU A 291 54.91 -21.16 -32.06
C LEU A 291 56.29 -20.83 -31.47
N ARG A 292 56.87 -21.70 -30.63
CA ARG A 292 58.23 -21.50 -30.07
C ARG A 292 59.32 -21.47 -31.14
N ILE A 293 59.21 -22.33 -32.16
CA ILE A 293 60.16 -22.35 -33.27
C ILE A 293 60.13 -20.99 -33.99
N ARG A 294 58.95 -20.42 -34.21
CA ARG A 294 58.77 -19.11 -34.85
C ARG A 294 59.23 -17.96 -33.96
N ALA A 295 58.89 -17.97 -32.66
CA ALA A 295 59.37 -17.00 -31.69
C ALA A 295 60.91 -16.91 -31.65
N ARG A 296 61.59 -18.06 -31.62
CA ARG A 296 63.07 -18.13 -31.67
C ARG A 296 63.64 -17.58 -32.98
N ARG A 297 62.97 -17.83 -34.10
CA ARG A 297 63.38 -17.30 -35.41
C ARG A 297 63.38 -15.77 -35.41
N TRP A 298 62.34 -15.13 -34.87
CA TRP A 298 62.26 -13.67 -34.79
C TRP A 298 63.17 -13.07 -33.73
N ALA A 299 63.39 -13.76 -32.61
CA ALA A 299 64.41 -13.33 -31.64
C ALA A 299 65.82 -13.32 -32.24
N THR A 300 66.15 -14.34 -33.04
CA THR A 300 67.46 -14.41 -33.73
C THR A 300 67.61 -13.28 -34.74
N LEU A 301 66.56 -13.01 -35.52
CA LEU A 301 66.55 -11.88 -36.46
C LEU A 301 66.67 -10.53 -35.71
N ALA A 302 65.94 -10.35 -34.61
CA ALA A 302 65.99 -9.14 -33.79
C ALA A 302 67.41 -8.84 -33.29
N ILE A 303 68.16 -9.86 -32.86
CA ILE A 303 69.57 -9.72 -32.43
C ILE A 303 70.45 -9.24 -33.59
N ASN A 304 70.35 -9.87 -34.76
CA ASN A 304 71.15 -9.46 -35.92
C ASN A 304 70.84 -8.00 -36.35
N VAL A 305 69.56 -7.63 -36.39
CA VAL A 305 69.15 -6.24 -36.67
C VAL A 305 69.71 -5.28 -35.62
N ALA A 306 69.60 -5.61 -34.33
CA ALA A 306 70.11 -4.78 -33.24
C ALA A 306 71.63 -4.55 -33.32
N GLU A 307 72.40 -5.57 -33.70
CA GLU A 307 73.86 -5.45 -33.89
C GLU A 307 74.23 -4.45 -34.99
N GLN A 308 73.51 -4.48 -36.13
CA GLN A 308 73.75 -3.52 -37.22
C GLN A 308 73.30 -2.10 -36.86
N GLU A 309 72.14 -1.96 -36.21
CA GLU A 309 71.62 -0.69 -35.70
C GLU A 309 72.60 -0.06 -34.70
N ALA A 310 73.12 -0.84 -33.74
CA ALA A 310 74.08 -0.38 -32.74
C ALA A 310 75.41 0.06 -33.38
N ARG A 311 75.91 -0.72 -34.35
CA ARG A 311 77.15 -0.42 -35.09
C ARG A 311 77.10 0.92 -35.83
N LEU A 312 75.93 1.31 -36.32
CA LEU A 312 75.73 2.56 -37.06
C LEU A 312 75.00 3.64 -36.26
N SER A 313 74.86 3.47 -34.94
CA SER A 313 74.22 4.43 -34.05
C SER A 313 74.95 5.78 -34.03
N ASP A 314 74.26 6.84 -33.62
CA ASP A 314 74.88 8.16 -33.45
C ASP A 314 75.98 8.13 -32.37
N ALA A 315 75.85 7.26 -31.36
CA ALA A 315 76.87 7.04 -30.34
C ALA A 315 78.15 6.42 -30.94
N ALA A 316 78.02 5.39 -31.78
CA ALA A 316 79.16 4.78 -32.47
C ALA A 316 79.82 5.78 -33.44
N LEU A 317 79.02 6.59 -34.15
CA LEU A 317 79.51 7.65 -35.02
C LEU A 317 80.31 8.71 -34.27
N ALA A 318 79.86 9.13 -33.09
CA ALA A 318 80.56 10.10 -32.26
C ALA A 318 81.97 9.63 -31.87
N VAL A 319 82.12 8.34 -31.54
CA VAL A 319 83.42 7.73 -31.22
C VAL A 319 84.36 7.76 -32.43
N VAL A 320 83.87 7.41 -33.63
CA VAL A 320 84.68 7.45 -34.85
C VAL A 320 85.09 8.88 -35.21
N ARG A 321 84.17 9.84 -35.07
CA ARG A 321 84.46 11.26 -35.32
C ARG A 321 85.54 11.79 -34.38
N GLN A 322 85.43 11.50 -33.08
CA GLN A 322 86.44 11.89 -32.10
C GLN A 322 87.82 11.29 -32.42
N ALA A 323 87.88 9.99 -32.72
CA ALA A 323 89.13 9.33 -33.09
C ALA A 323 89.75 9.93 -34.38
N ALA A 324 88.90 10.34 -35.34
CA ALA A 324 89.36 10.99 -36.57
C ALA A 324 89.94 12.39 -36.31
N ASP A 325 89.31 13.18 -35.44
CA ASP A 325 89.79 14.52 -35.07
C ASP A 325 91.10 14.46 -34.28
N GLU A 326 91.21 13.50 -33.34
CA GLU A 326 92.45 13.23 -32.61
C GLU A 326 93.60 12.79 -33.53
N TYR A 327 93.31 11.92 -34.50
CA TYR A 327 94.27 11.51 -35.52
C TYR A 327 94.74 12.69 -36.37
N ARG A 328 93.84 13.55 -36.84
CA ARG A 328 94.22 14.73 -37.65
C ARG A 328 95.06 15.72 -36.86
N THR A 329 94.72 15.93 -35.59
CA THR A 329 95.49 16.81 -34.70
C THR A 329 96.92 16.28 -34.52
N ALA A 330 97.06 14.97 -34.27
CA ALA A 330 98.36 14.33 -34.13
C ALA A 330 99.16 14.35 -35.45
N LYS A 331 98.49 14.15 -36.60
CA LYS A 331 99.10 14.25 -37.93
C LYS A 331 99.65 15.66 -38.21
N ALA A 332 98.88 16.71 -37.94
CA ALA A 332 99.33 18.08 -38.15
C ALA A 332 100.52 18.46 -37.26
N ALA A 333 100.52 18.00 -36.00
CA ALA A 333 101.64 18.19 -35.09
C ALA A 333 102.92 17.49 -35.57
N ALA A 334 102.80 16.25 -36.06
CA ALA A 334 103.90 15.50 -36.67
C ALA A 334 104.46 16.20 -37.92
N GLU A 335 103.60 16.66 -38.84
CA GLU A 335 104.03 17.37 -40.05
C GLU A 335 104.75 18.70 -39.74
N LEU A 336 104.31 19.43 -38.70
CA LEU A 336 105.00 20.63 -38.25
C LEU A 336 106.37 20.32 -37.65
N ALA A 337 106.48 19.27 -36.83
CA ALA A 337 107.75 18.81 -36.28
C ALA A 337 108.72 18.39 -37.40
N ALA A 338 108.22 17.75 -38.46
CA ALA A 338 109.01 17.38 -39.64
C ALA A 338 109.58 18.60 -40.38
N LYS A 339 108.78 19.65 -40.53
CA LYS A 339 109.24 20.91 -41.16
C LYS A 339 110.33 21.59 -40.32
N LEU A 340 110.11 21.75 -39.02
CA LEU A 340 111.10 22.38 -38.13
C LEU A 340 112.42 21.60 -38.09
N HIS A 341 112.38 20.27 -38.17
CA HIS A 341 113.59 19.45 -38.17
C HIS A 341 114.43 19.56 -39.46
N SER A 342 113.84 20.02 -40.56
CA SER A 342 114.50 20.12 -41.87
C SER A 342 115.06 21.52 -42.17
N GLU A 343 114.85 22.52 -41.30
CA GLU A 343 115.39 23.88 -41.46
C GLU A 343 116.91 23.93 -41.17
N GLY A 344 117.69 24.48 -42.11
CA GLY A 344 119.14 24.74 -41.95
C GLY A 344 120.10 23.85 -42.74
N GLU A 345 119.61 22.81 -43.44
CA GLU A 345 120.43 21.96 -44.34
C GLU A 345 119.77 21.73 -45.71
N LYS A 346 120.59 21.49 -46.75
CA LYS A 346 120.10 21.07 -48.07
C LYS A 346 119.76 19.57 -48.07
N LEU A 347 118.59 19.21 -47.53
CA LEU A 347 118.03 17.85 -47.60
C LEU A 347 117.18 17.65 -48.87
N LEU A 348 116.95 16.38 -49.25
CA LEU A 348 116.07 16.07 -50.39
C LEU A 348 114.62 16.44 -50.06
N PRO A 349 113.85 17.03 -51.00
CA PRO A 349 112.43 17.28 -50.81
C PRO A 349 111.71 15.99 -50.40
N GLY A 350 110.92 16.06 -49.33
CA GLY A 350 110.21 14.90 -48.77
C GLY A 350 110.96 14.14 -47.66
N THR A 351 112.21 14.51 -47.35
CA THR A 351 112.90 14.04 -46.14
C THR A 351 112.11 14.47 -44.90
N GLY A 352 111.81 13.53 -43.99
CA GLY A 352 110.89 13.74 -42.86
C GLY A 352 109.42 13.41 -43.14
N GLY A 353 109.02 13.18 -44.40
CA GLY A 353 107.67 12.73 -44.76
C GLY A 353 107.45 11.22 -44.60
N GLU A 354 106.21 10.75 -44.82
CA GLU A 354 105.80 9.35 -44.60
C GLU A 354 106.61 8.35 -45.43
N ALA A 355 106.75 8.58 -46.75
CA ALA A 355 107.50 7.69 -47.64
C ALA A 355 109.00 7.61 -47.26
N TRP A 356 109.57 8.73 -46.84
CA TRP A 356 110.94 8.75 -46.34
C TRP A 356 111.06 8.02 -45.00
N ARG A 357 110.07 8.12 -44.12
CA ARG A 357 110.08 7.38 -42.84
C ARG A 357 109.98 5.88 -43.06
N GLU A 358 109.12 5.41 -43.95
CA GLU A 358 109.05 3.96 -44.25
C GLU A 358 110.41 3.42 -44.70
N LEU A 359 111.10 4.19 -45.56
CA LEU A 359 112.47 3.91 -45.96
C LEU A 359 113.44 3.94 -44.77
N TYR A 360 113.36 4.95 -43.90
CA TYR A 360 114.22 5.10 -42.73
C TYR A 360 114.00 3.98 -41.70
N GLU A 361 112.76 3.61 -41.42
CA GLU A 361 112.44 2.50 -40.52
C GLU A 361 112.89 1.17 -41.10
N ALA A 362 112.74 0.96 -42.41
CA ALA A 362 113.27 -0.22 -43.07
C ALA A 362 114.80 -0.27 -42.94
N ALA A 363 115.48 0.86 -43.14
CA ALA A 363 116.92 0.98 -42.92
C ALA A 363 117.31 0.72 -41.45
N LYS A 364 116.55 1.22 -40.48
CA LYS A 364 116.76 0.96 -39.05
C LYS A 364 116.57 -0.50 -38.68
N ARG A 365 115.52 -1.14 -39.21
CA ARG A 365 115.29 -2.59 -39.02
C ARG A 365 116.43 -3.39 -39.64
N PHE A 366 116.95 -2.98 -40.80
CA PHE A 366 118.11 -3.59 -41.43
C PHE A 366 119.39 -3.38 -40.60
N ALA A 367 119.61 -2.20 -40.03
CA ALA A 367 120.72 -1.92 -39.13
C ALA A 367 120.79 -2.94 -37.97
N ALA A 368 119.65 -3.15 -37.30
CA ALA A 368 119.54 -4.09 -36.19
C ALA A 368 119.76 -5.56 -36.61
N GLN A 369 119.66 -5.90 -37.91
CA GLN A 369 120.00 -7.22 -38.43
C GLN A 369 121.49 -7.37 -38.74
N VAL A 370 122.16 -6.28 -39.15
CA VAL A 370 123.60 -6.27 -39.47
C VAL A 370 124.43 -6.29 -38.19
N ASP A 371 124.05 -5.49 -37.20
CA ASP A 371 124.67 -5.45 -35.87
C ASP A 371 123.58 -5.11 -34.83
N SER A 372 123.23 -6.07 -33.98
CA SER A 372 122.18 -5.89 -32.98
C SER A 372 122.57 -4.93 -31.87
N ASP A 373 123.87 -4.73 -31.66
CA ASP A 373 124.40 -3.94 -30.54
C ASP A 373 124.65 -2.48 -30.94
N LYS A 374 124.44 -2.14 -32.20
CA LYS A 374 124.71 -0.80 -32.76
C LYS A 374 123.44 -0.17 -33.32
N ALA A 375 122.87 0.79 -32.60
CA ALA A 375 121.69 1.51 -33.07
C ALA A 375 122.06 2.59 -34.10
N ILE A 376 121.06 3.12 -34.83
CA ILE A 376 121.27 4.25 -35.75
C ILE A 376 121.94 5.43 -35.04
N GLY A 377 121.61 5.66 -33.76
CA GLY A 377 122.20 6.70 -32.92
C GLY A 377 123.67 6.48 -32.53
N ASP A 378 124.22 5.29 -32.78
CA ASP A 378 125.60 4.91 -32.42
C ASP A 378 126.51 4.82 -33.65
N LEU A 379 126.01 5.19 -34.84
CA LEU A 379 126.78 5.17 -36.08
C LEU A 379 127.93 6.20 -36.03
N THR A 380 129.09 5.79 -36.51
CA THR A 380 130.34 6.55 -36.57
C THR A 380 130.70 6.92 -38.02
N PRO A 381 131.55 7.93 -38.25
CA PRO A 381 132.00 8.34 -39.59
C PRO A 381 132.58 7.20 -40.44
N GLU A 382 133.16 6.19 -39.80
CA GLU A 382 133.79 5.03 -40.45
C GLU A 382 132.77 3.95 -40.86
N ASP A 383 131.56 3.98 -40.30
CA ASP A 383 130.53 2.98 -40.60
C ASP A 383 129.99 3.12 -42.02
N ALA A 384 129.64 2.00 -42.63
CA ALA A 384 129.03 1.96 -43.95
C ALA A 384 127.56 2.43 -43.89
N CYS A 385 127.18 3.30 -44.82
CA CYS A 385 125.79 3.72 -45.01
C CYS A 385 124.90 2.51 -45.32
N LEU A 386 123.79 2.37 -44.58
CA LEU A 386 122.87 1.22 -44.65
C LEU A 386 122.15 1.06 -46.01
N LEU A 387 122.26 2.06 -46.88
CA LEU A 387 121.66 2.05 -48.22
C LEU A 387 122.72 1.92 -49.32
N CYS A 388 123.74 2.78 -49.33
CA CYS A 388 124.74 2.81 -50.42
C CYS A 388 126.07 2.12 -50.07
N GLN A 389 126.25 1.67 -48.83
CA GLN A 389 127.44 0.95 -48.32
C GLN A 389 128.77 1.72 -48.36
N GLN A 390 128.76 3.03 -48.64
CA GLN A 390 129.94 3.90 -48.51
C GLN A 390 130.13 4.38 -47.07
N PRO A 391 131.37 4.69 -46.62
CA PRO A 391 131.62 5.28 -45.30
C PRO A 391 130.79 6.55 -45.08
N LEU A 392 130.14 6.66 -43.92
CA LEU A 392 129.16 7.71 -43.64
C LEU A 392 129.78 9.11 -43.56
N GLN A 393 130.99 9.24 -43.04
CA GLN A 393 131.65 10.52 -42.77
C GLN A 393 130.69 11.49 -42.04
N GLU A 394 130.46 12.69 -42.58
CA GLU A 394 129.49 13.67 -42.04
C GLU A 394 128.04 13.15 -41.99
N GLY A 395 127.73 12.08 -42.74
CA GLY A 395 126.43 11.41 -42.76
C GLY A 395 126.04 10.72 -41.45
N ALA A 396 127.00 10.35 -40.60
CA ALA A 396 126.73 9.71 -39.30
C ALA A 396 125.95 10.66 -38.37
N ALA A 397 126.40 11.92 -38.26
CA ALA A 397 125.70 12.97 -37.51
C ALA A 397 124.31 13.29 -38.09
N ARG A 398 124.10 13.08 -39.39
CA ARG A 398 122.78 13.23 -40.01
C ARG A 398 121.85 12.08 -39.65
N MET A 399 122.35 10.84 -39.61
CA MET A 399 121.59 9.67 -39.17
C MET A 399 121.13 9.79 -37.70
N HIS A 400 121.99 10.29 -36.82
CA HIS A 400 121.62 10.53 -35.41
C HIS A 400 120.46 11.51 -35.27
N ARG A 401 120.47 12.58 -36.06
CA ARG A 401 119.38 13.57 -36.05
C ARG A 401 118.08 13.00 -36.60
N PHE A 402 118.15 12.21 -37.67
CA PHE A 402 116.99 11.47 -38.18
C PHE A 402 116.41 10.52 -37.14
N GLU A 403 117.24 9.82 -36.37
CA GLU A 403 116.76 8.99 -35.26
C GLU A 403 116.06 9.83 -34.18
N ALA A 404 116.64 10.96 -33.78
CA ALA A 404 116.04 11.86 -32.81
C ALA A 404 114.68 12.41 -33.30
N PHE A 405 114.55 12.72 -34.60
CA PHE A 405 113.29 13.15 -35.20
C PHE A 405 112.21 12.06 -35.18
N VAL A 406 112.57 10.82 -35.57
CA VAL A 406 111.61 9.71 -35.57
C VAL A 406 111.20 9.30 -34.14
N GLN A 407 112.07 9.52 -33.15
CA GLN A 407 111.76 9.28 -31.74
C GLN A 407 110.96 10.41 -31.07
N ALA A 408 110.76 11.55 -31.74
CA ALA A 408 110.05 12.69 -31.17
C ALA A 408 108.60 12.34 -30.79
N GLU A 409 108.12 12.95 -29.69
CA GLU A 409 106.83 12.61 -29.07
C GLU A 409 105.62 12.80 -30.00
N ALA A 410 105.67 13.82 -30.87
CA ALA A 410 104.63 14.10 -31.86
C ALA A 410 104.39 12.91 -32.83
N GLU A 411 105.41 12.12 -33.09
CA GLU A 411 105.37 11.06 -34.10
C GLU A 411 104.88 9.72 -33.55
N LYS A 412 105.26 9.41 -32.31
CA LYS A 412 104.66 8.30 -31.55
C LYS A 412 103.15 8.52 -31.35
N LEU A 413 102.76 9.77 -31.07
CA LEU A 413 101.35 10.13 -30.91
C LEU A 413 100.56 9.96 -32.21
N HIS A 414 101.11 10.38 -33.36
CA HIS A 414 100.46 10.21 -34.66
C HIS A 414 100.23 8.72 -35.00
N ALA A 415 101.22 7.85 -34.79
CA ALA A 415 101.07 6.42 -35.02
C ALA A 415 100.01 5.77 -34.09
N ALA A 416 100.01 6.12 -32.80
CA ALA A 416 99.02 5.63 -31.85
C ALA A 416 97.59 6.05 -32.22
N LYS A 417 97.39 7.31 -32.64
CA LYS A 417 96.07 7.81 -33.05
C LYS A 417 95.60 7.22 -34.39
N LYS A 418 96.51 6.91 -35.33
CA LYS A 418 96.20 6.17 -36.57
C LYS A 418 95.68 4.76 -36.24
N GLY A 419 96.30 4.07 -35.29
CA GLY A 419 95.86 2.75 -34.79
C GLY A 419 94.50 2.80 -34.11
N ALA A 420 94.29 3.78 -33.21
CA ALA A 420 93.02 3.97 -32.50
C ALA A 420 91.85 4.26 -33.45
N LEU A 421 92.05 5.12 -34.46
CA LEU A 421 91.05 5.36 -35.51
C LEU A 421 90.75 4.09 -36.30
N GLY A 422 91.78 3.32 -36.69
CA GLY A 422 91.60 2.05 -37.40
C GLY A 422 90.72 1.04 -36.65
N ALA A 423 90.88 0.94 -35.34
CA ALA A 423 90.13 0.00 -34.50
C ALA A 423 88.62 0.26 -34.48
N VAL A 424 88.19 1.52 -34.60
CA VAL A 424 86.75 1.89 -34.59
C VAL A 424 86.18 2.10 -35.99
N TYR A 425 86.99 2.62 -36.93
CA TYR A 425 86.56 2.92 -38.29
C TYR A 425 86.33 1.65 -39.13
N VAL A 426 87.22 0.66 -39.02
CA VAL A 426 87.18 -0.56 -39.85
C VAL A 426 85.91 -1.37 -39.60
N PRO A 427 85.52 -1.69 -38.34
CA PRO A 427 84.27 -2.40 -38.08
C PRO A 427 83.04 -1.64 -38.57
N MET A 428 83.02 -0.31 -38.41
CA MET A 428 81.87 0.51 -38.78
C MET A 428 81.68 0.64 -40.30
N THR A 429 82.76 0.74 -41.07
CA THR A 429 82.70 1.14 -42.50
C THR A 429 83.15 0.07 -43.50
N LYS A 430 83.94 -0.93 -43.08
CA LYS A 430 84.47 -1.96 -44.00
C LYS A 430 83.75 -3.30 -43.89
N GLN A 431 83.06 -3.58 -42.79
CA GLN A 431 82.24 -4.78 -42.67
C GLN A 431 80.91 -4.61 -43.42
N ALA A 432 80.48 -5.61 -44.18
CA ALA A 432 79.20 -5.54 -44.89
C ALA A 432 78.02 -5.42 -43.91
N ILE A 433 76.96 -4.72 -44.32
CA ILE A 433 75.63 -4.80 -43.68
C ILE A 433 74.91 -5.97 -44.34
N ALA A 434 74.48 -6.94 -43.54
CA ALA A 434 73.67 -8.06 -44.00
C ALA A 434 72.73 -8.50 -42.87
N LEU A 435 71.44 -8.30 -43.06
CA LEU A 435 70.39 -8.77 -42.13
C LEU A 435 70.00 -10.22 -42.38
N GLY A 436 70.45 -10.81 -43.50
CA GLY A 436 70.17 -12.21 -43.86
C GLY A 436 68.74 -12.42 -44.34
N LEU A 437 68.18 -11.43 -45.05
CA LEU A 437 66.81 -11.46 -45.56
C LEU A 437 66.75 -12.30 -46.84
N ASP A 438 66.11 -13.48 -46.75
CA ASP A 438 65.74 -14.28 -47.91
C ASP A 438 64.21 -14.28 -48.12
N GLU A 439 63.77 -14.69 -49.32
CA GLU A 439 62.34 -14.68 -49.69
C GLU A 439 61.50 -15.55 -48.75
N ALA A 440 62.05 -16.67 -48.27
CA ALA A 440 61.37 -17.59 -47.36
C ALA A 440 61.21 -17.01 -45.95
N LEU A 441 62.16 -16.21 -45.48
CA LEU A 441 62.13 -15.48 -44.22
C LEU A 441 61.09 -14.36 -44.26
N LEU A 442 61.08 -13.58 -45.34
CA LEU A 442 60.13 -12.48 -45.52
C LEU A 442 58.69 -12.99 -45.69
N LEU A 443 58.49 -14.07 -46.44
CA LEU A 443 57.15 -14.68 -46.58
C LEU A 443 56.63 -15.20 -45.23
N ALA A 444 57.50 -15.85 -44.45
CA ALA A 444 57.14 -16.33 -43.12
C ALA A 444 56.80 -15.17 -42.17
N LEU A 445 57.58 -14.08 -42.20
CA LEU A 445 57.31 -12.90 -41.38
C LEU A 445 56.03 -12.19 -41.83
N ARG A 446 55.76 -12.11 -43.14
CA ARG A 446 54.55 -11.46 -43.68
C ARG A 446 53.27 -12.13 -43.18
N SER A 447 53.30 -13.44 -42.93
CA SER A 447 52.18 -14.17 -42.34
C SER A 447 51.89 -13.80 -40.87
N GLU A 448 52.81 -13.09 -40.21
CA GLU A 448 52.72 -12.73 -38.80
C GLU A 448 52.68 -11.21 -38.57
N ASP A 449 53.45 -10.44 -39.35
CA ASP A 449 53.45 -8.97 -39.37
C ASP A 449 53.89 -8.49 -40.76
N GLU A 450 52.90 -8.10 -41.58
CA GLU A 450 53.11 -7.64 -42.96
C GLU A 450 53.92 -6.35 -43.04
N GLU A 451 53.70 -5.42 -42.11
CA GLU A 451 54.45 -4.15 -42.07
C GLU A 451 55.93 -4.36 -41.75
N LEU A 452 56.25 -5.27 -40.82
CA LEU A 452 57.63 -5.62 -40.50
C LEU A 452 58.33 -6.32 -41.67
N ALA A 453 57.63 -7.22 -42.36
CA ALA A 453 58.18 -7.89 -43.54
C ALA A 453 58.50 -6.89 -44.66
N ASP A 454 57.64 -5.91 -44.89
CA ASP A 454 57.84 -4.89 -45.95
C ASP A 454 58.87 -3.83 -45.55
N GLY A 455 58.98 -3.52 -44.25
CA GLY A 455 59.90 -2.50 -43.76
C GLY A 455 61.37 -2.95 -43.64
N LEU A 456 61.65 -4.24 -43.41
CA LEU A 456 63.01 -4.73 -43.16
C LEU A 456 63.98 -4.57 -44.35
N PRO A 457 63.60 -4.85 -45.62
CA PRO A 457 64.48 -4.59 -46.76
C PRO A 457 64.79 -3.10 -46.95
N ILE A 458 63.81 -2.23 -46.68
CA ILE A 458 63.98 -0.78 -46.72
C ILE A 458 64.95 -0.34 -45.61
N HIS A 459 64.83 -0.93 -44.43
CA HIS A 459 65.72 -0.67 -43.30
C HIS A 459 67.17 -1.12 -43.57
N GLU A 460 67.38 -2.30 -44.18
CA GLU A 460 68.71 -2.77 -44.60
C GLU A 460 69.36 -1.79 -45.59
N ALA A 461 68.59 -1.32 -46.59
CA ALA A 461 69.05 -0.31 -47.54
C ALA A 461 69.39 1.02 -46.85
N ALA A 462 68.62 1.44 -45.85
CA ALA A 462 68.89 2.65 -45.06
C ALA A 462 70.19 2.52 -44.23
N LEU A 463 70.42 1.37 -43.61
CA LEU A 463 71.66 1.07 -42.88
C LEU A 463 72.89 1.09 -43.83
N LEU A 464 72.77 0.47 -45.00
CA LEU A 464 73.80 0.52 -46.05
C LEU A 464 74.11 1.95 -46.51
N ALA A 465 73.08 2.74 -46.81
CA ALA A 465 73.24 4.13 -47.22
C ALA A 465 73.91 4.97 -46.13
N ARG A 466 73.54 4.76 -44.86
CA ARG A 466 74.16 5.44 -43.72
C ARG A 466 75.63 5.04 -43.57
N GLN A 467 75.97 3.75 -43.66
CA GLN A 467 77.37 3.29 -43.65
C GLN A 467 78.21 3.96 -44.75
N GLN A 468 77.68 4.05 -45.97
CA GLN A 468 78.35 4.72 -47.09
C GLN A 468 78.56 6.22 -46.83
N SER A 469 77.56 6.90 -46.26
CA SER A 469 77.67 8.32 -45.90
C SER A 469 78.74 8.57 -44.83
N ILE A 470 78.86 7.67 -43.84
CA ILE A 470 79.89 7.72 -42.79
C ILE A 470 81.28 7.52 -43.37
N ARG A 471 81.43 6.55 -44.28
CA ARG A 471 82.69 6.30 -45.00
C ARG A 471 83.13 7.55 -45.77
N LYS A 472 82.22 8.15 -46.53
CA LYS A 472 82.49 9.37 -47.29
C LYS A 472 82.89 10.54 -46.38
N ALA A 473 82.17 10.72 -45.27
CA ALA A 473 82.45 11.77 -44.29
C ALA A 473 83.83 11.62 -43.63
N ALA A 474 84.24 10.39 -43.32
CA ALA A 474 85.56 10.12 -42.76
C ALA A 474 86.70 10.45 -43.74
N GLU A 475 86.52 10.13 -45.03
CA GLU A 475 87.48 10.39 -46.11
C GLU A 475 87.59 11.90 -46.42
N SER A 476 86.47 12.63 -46.48
CA SER A 476 86.44 14.06 -46.81
C SER A 476 86.64 15.01 -45.62
N ASN A 477 86.55 14.50 -44.39
CA ASN A 477 86.41 15.30 -43.17
C ASN A 477 85.20 16.26 -43.18
N ASP A 478 84.11 15.87 -43.85
CA ASP A 478 82.86 16.60 -43.81
C ASP A 478 81.75 15.69 -43.27
N TRP A 479 81.44 15.89 -41.99
CA TRP A 479 80.42 15.12 -41.27
C TRP A 479 79.00 15.69 -41.45
N SER A 480 78.84 16.82 -42.16
CA SER A 480 77.52 17.44 -42.38
C SER A 480 76.62 16.60 -43.29
N GLY A 481 77.21 15.74 -44.14
CA GLY A 481 76.50 14.87 -45.09
C GLY A 481 76.18 13.46 -44.58
N VAL A 482 76.33 13.17 -43.29
CA VAL A 482 75.98 11.85 -42.74
C VAL A 482 74.46 11.72 -42.59
N LEU A 483 73.88 10.66 -43.16
CA LEU A 483 72.43 10.39 -43.07
C LEU A 483 72.03 10.07 -41.63
N SER A 484 70.84 10.47 -41.18
CA SER A 484 70.31 10.23 -39.82
C SER A 484 70.06 8.74 -39.52
N ALA A 485 70.00 8.37 -38.24
CA ALA A 485 69.76 6.99 -37.83
C ALA A 485 68.34 6.57 -38.25
N ALA A 486 68.20 5.33 -38.73
CA ALA A 486 66.90 4.77 -39.10
C ALA A 486 66.07 4.39 -37.86
N ALA A 487 64.77 4.12 -38.05
CA ALA A 487 63.89 3.60 -37.01
C ALA A 487 64.38 2.24 -36.46
N ILE A 488 64.07 1.93 -35.19
CA ILE A 488 64.55 0.73 -34.49
C ILE A 488 63.60 -0.45 -34.75
N PHE A 489 63.96 -1.32 -35.70
CA PHE A 489 63.19 -2.51 -36.07
C PHE A 489 63.42 -3.69 -35.13
N SER A 490 64.59 -3.76 -34.49
CA SER A 490 64.93 -4.81 -33.52
C SER A 490 63.95 -4.90 -32.35
N GLN A 491 63.41 -3.76 -31.88
CA GLN A 491 62.44 -3.72 -30.79
C GLN A 491 61.10 -4.32 -31.19
N ARG A 492 60.59 -4.00 -32.40
CA ARG A 492 59.33 -4.56 -32.91
C ARG A 492 59.42 -6.07 -33.13
N LEU A 493 60.52 -6.56 -33.69
CA LEU A 493 60.78 -8.00 -33.83
C LEU A 493 60.85 -8.72 -32.47
N SER A 494 61.43 -8.08 -31.46
CA SER A 494 61.49 -8.61 -30.09
C SER A 494 60.09 -8.70 -29.46
N GLN A 495 59.22 -7.72 -29.71
CA GLN A 495 57.83 -7.74 -29.23
C GLN A 495 57.02 -8.87 -29.89
N LEU A 496 57.15 -9.05 -31.21
CA LEU A 496 56.51 -10.14 -31.93
C LEU A 496 56.94 -11.52 -31.37
N SER A 497 58.25 -11.71 -31.16
CA SER A 497 58.78 -12.92 -30.54
C SER A 497 58.16 -13.20 -29.16
N ALA A 498 58.10 -12.18 -28.30
CA ALA A 498 57.54 -12.31 -26.95
C ALA A 498 56.04 -12.68 -26.96
N GLN A 499 55.26 -12.12 -27.89
CA GLN A 499 53.84 -12.45 -28.04
C GLN A 499 53.64 -13.92 -28.41
N LEU A 500 54.40 -14.43 -29.38
CA LEU A 500 54.32 -15.83 -29.81
C LEU A 500 54.73 -16.79 -28.68
N ASP A 501 55.74 -16.44 -27.88
CA ASP A 501 56.17 -17.22 -26.73
C ASP A 501 55.11 -17.26 -25.61
N LEU A 502 54.38 -16.15 -25.39
CA LEU A 502 53.26 -16.11 -24.45
C LEU A 502 52.11 -17.03 -24.93
N SER A 503 51.75 -16.96 -26.22
CA SER A 503 50.75 -17.86 -26.80
C SER A 503 51.18 -19.33 -26.74
N ALA A 504 52.46 -19.63 -26.94
CA ALA A 504 52.98 -21.00 -26.82
C ALA A 504 52.89 -21.51 -25.37
N LYS A 505 53.25 -20.69 -24.38
CA LYS A 505 53.14 -21.04 -22.95
C LYS A 505 51.69 -21.34 -22.56
N ALA A 506 50.74 -20.52 -22.99
CA ALA A 506 49.31 -20.74 -22.71
C ALA A 506 48.81 -22.09 -23.26
N LEU A 507 49.27 -22.49 -24.46
CA LEU A 507 48.93 -23.79 -25.05
C LEU A 507 49.62 -24.97 -24.34
N GLU A 508 50.85 -24.80 -23.83
CA GLU A 508 51.53 -25.83 -23.02
C GLU A 508 50.85 -26.04 -21.67
N GLU A 509 50.49 -24.96 -20.99
CA GLU A 509 49.68 -25.00 -19.76
C GLU A 509 48.34 -25.70 -20.03
N ALA A 510 47.68 -25.42 -21.16
CA ALA A 510 46.44 -26.11 -21.56
C ALA A 510 46.60 -27.64 -21.83
N SER A 511 47.83 -28.15 -21.88
CA SER A 511 48.16 -29.57 -22.08
C SER A 511 48.47 -30.36 -20.79
N ASP A 512 48.45 -29.68 -19.65
CA ASP A 512 48.42 -30.26 -18.30
C ASP A 512 46.95 -30.45 -17.89
N GLU A 513 46.58 -31.65 -17.42
CA GLU A 513 45.20 -31.98 -17.05
C GLU A 513 44.63 -31.06 -15.96
N ALA A 514 45.46 -30.63 -15.00
CA ALA A 514 45.04 -29.74 -13.92
C ALA A 514 44.79 -28.31 -14.44
N ALA A 515 45.66 -27.82 -15.32
CA ALA A 515 45.50 -26.49 -15.93
C ALA A 515 44.40 -26.47 -17.00
N ARG A 516 44.21 -27.54 -17.76
CA ARG A 516 43.05 -27.72 -18.67
C ARG A 516 41.73 -27.66 -17.89
N LYS A 517 41.66 -28.32 -16.72
CA LYS A 517 40.49 -28.26 -15.83
C LYS A 517 40.27 -26.84 -15.28
N ALA A 518 41.34 -26.12 -14.93
CA ALA A 518 41.25 -24.72 -14.49
C ALA A 518 40.73 -23.79 -15.62
N MET A 519 41.24 -23.96 -16.85
CA MET A 519 40.77 -23.21 -18.03
C MET A 519 39.32 -23.54 -18.39
N GLN A 520 38.89 -24.80 -18.24
CA GLN A 520 37.48 -25.20 -18.41
C GLN A 520 36.59 -24.55 -17.35
N ALA A 521 37.05 -24.46 -16.10
CA ALA A 521 36.33 -23.78 -15.04
C ALA A 521 36.22 -22.26 -15.30
N GLU A 522 37.31 -21.61 -15.73
CA GLU A 522 37.32 -20.19 -16.11
C GLU A 522 36.39 -19.91 -17.30
N LEU A 523 36.45 -20.74 -18.35
CA LEU A 523 35.53 -20.65 -19.49
C LEU A 523 34.07 -20.84 -19.05
N GLY A 524 33.81 -21.83 -18.19
CA GLY A 524 32.49 -22.08 -17.63
C GLY A 524 31.93 -20.89 -16.85
N GLU A 525 32.78 -20.18 -16.09
CA GLU A 525 32.42 -18.96 -15.37
C GLU A 525 32.05 -17.81 -16.33
N LEU A 526 32.87 -17.59 -17.36
CA LEU A 526 32.62 -16.55 -18.37
C LEU A 526 31.38 -16.87 -19.24
N ASP A 527 31.20 -18.13 -19.65
CA ASP A 527 30.01 -18.59 -20.38
C ASP A 527 28.74 -18.38 -19.56
N ALA A 528 28.75 -18.74 -18.27
CA ALA A 528 27.60 -18.55 -17.39
C ALA A 528 27.22 -17.07 -17.24
N ARG A 529 28.21 -16.17 -17.17
CA ARG A 529 27.97 -14.71 -17.11
C ARG A 529 27.38 -14.17 -18.42
N VAL A 530 27.86 -14.65 -19.57
CA VAL A 530 27.27 -14.31 -20.88
C VAL A 530 25.82 -14.78 -20.98
N GLN A 531 25.54 -16.03 -20.59
CA GLN A 531 24.17 -16.56 -20.60
C GLN A 531 23.26 -15.80 -19.64
N LEU A 532 23.75 -15.42 -18.45
CA LEU A 532 23.02 -14.55 -17.53
C LEU A 532 22.70 -13.19 -18.17
N GLY A 533 23.64 -12.60 -18.91
CA GLY A 533 23.43 -11.34 -19.63
C GLY A 533 22.22 -11.38 -20.58
N LEU A 534 21.99 -12.50 -21.26
CA LEU A 534 20.87 -12.68 -22.19
C LEU A 534 19.50 -12.72 -21.49
N VAL A 535 19.44 -13.19 -20.24
CA VAL A 535 18.19 -13.33 -19.48
C VAL A 535 18.12 -12.43 -18.24
N LYS A 536 19.03 -11.46 -18.12
CA LYS A 536 19.21 -10.59 -16.95
C LYS A 536 17.90 -9.93 -16.51
N ASP A 537 17.18 -9.33 -17.45
CA ASP A 537 15.94 -8.61 -17.13
C ASP A 537 14.84 -9.55 -16.62
N ALA A 538 14.81 -10.79 -17.12
CA ALA A 538 13.89 -11.82 -16.63
C ALA A 538 14.25 -12.25 -15.19
N VAL A 539 15.54 -12.37 -14.86
CA VAL A 539 16.00 -12.67 -13.50
C VAL A 539 15.69 -11.51 -12.55
N LEU A 540 15.92 -10.25 -12.95
CA LEU A 540 15.57 -9.07 -12.15
C LEU A 540 14.05 -8.98 -11.90
N SER A 541 13.23 -9.26 -12.92
CA SER A 541 11.78 -9.34 -12.79
C SER A 541 11.35 -10.45 -11.82
N ALA A 542 12.00 -11.62 -11.88
CA ALA A 542 11.77 -12.71 -10.94
C ALA A 542 12.09 -12.31 -9.49
N VAL A 543 13.21 -11.62 -9.25
CA VAL A 543 13.57 -11.09 -7.92
C VAL A 543 12.52 -10.09 -7.41
N ALA A 544 12.08 -9.16 -8.25
CA ALA A 544 11.04 -8.20 -7.88
C ALA A 544 9.71 -8.88 -7.52
N LYS A 545 9.29 -9.89 -8.30
CA LYS A 545 8.10 -10.71 -7.99
C LYS A 545 8.26 -11.49 -6.69
N LEU A 546 9.42 -12.10 -6.43
CA LEU A 546 9.68 -12.80 -5.16
C LEU A 546 9.66 -11.84 -3.95
N ALA A 547 10.17 -10.61 -4.11
CA ALA A 547 10.08 -9.57 -3.09
C ALA A 547 8.61 -9.19 -2.83
N TYR A 548 7.82 -9.03 -3.90
CA TYR A 548 6.38 -8.77 -3.80
C TYR A 548 5.61 -9.90 -3.10
N ILE A 549 5.85 -11.17 -3.47
CA ILE A 549 5.28 -12.33 -2.78
C ILE A 549 5.66 -12.34 -1.28
N THR A 550 6.88 -11.95 -0.94
CA THR A 550 7.32 -11.87 0.46
C THR A 550 6.49 -10.84 1.24
N LYS A 551 6.24 -9.66 0.65
CA LYS A 551 5.37 -8.63 1.24
C LYS A 551 3.92 -9.10 1.36
N LEU A 552 3.38 -9.79 0.35
CA LEU A 552 2.04 -10.38 0.41
C LEU A 552 1.93 -11.41 1.55
N LYS A 553 2.92 -12.31 1.68
CA LYS A 553 2.95 -13.30 2.77
C LYS A 553 3.08 -12.65 4.15
N ALA A 554 3.74 -11.49 4.26
CA ALA A 554 3.81 -10.71 5.49
C ALA A 554 2.46 -10.12 5.93
N CYS A 555 1.47 -10.04 5.03
CA CYS A 555 0.10 -9.63 5.37
C CYS A 555 -0.67 -10.74 6.12
N LEU A 556 -0.34 -12.02 5.88
CA LEU A 556 -1.11 -13.17 6.40
C LEU A 556 -1.15 -13.27 7.94
N PRO A 557 -0.09 -12.98 8.71
CA PRO A 557 -0.16 -12.94 10.17
C PRO A 557 -1.21 -11.98 10.71
N ALA A 558 -1.36 -10.79 10.11
CA ALA A 558 -2.37 -9.81 10.53
C ALA A 558 -3.80 -10.29 10.27
N LEU A 559 -4.01 -11.22 9.33
CA LEU A 559 -5.31 -11.80 8.99
C LEU A 559 -5.70 -13.01 9.85
N ARG A 560 -4.91 -13.38 10.87
CA ARG A 560 -5.23 -14.48 11.77
C ARG A 560 -6.37 -14.09 12.71
N THR A 561 -7.32 -14.99 12.90
CA THR A 561 -8.52 -14.75 13.72
C THR A 561 -8.36 -15.12 15.20
N ASN A 562 -7.20 -15.61 15.63
CA ASN A 562 -6.98 -16.09 17.00
C ASN A 562 -7.18 -14.96 18.02
N GLY A 563 -6.54 -13.80 17.82
CA GLY A 563 -6.66 -12.65 18.73
C GLY A 563 -8.10 -12.12 18.80
N ILE A 564 -8.80 -12.12 17.66
CA ILE A 564 -10.23 -11.77 17.58
C ILE A 564 -11.05 -12.75 18.41
N SER A 565 -10.81 -14.05 18.24
CA SER A 565 -11.57 -15.12 18.93
C SER A 565 -11.34 -15.08 20.44
N THR A 566 -10.08 -14.90 20.88
CA THR A 566 -9.73 -14.81 22.30
C THR A 566 -10.42 -13.62 22.96
N LYS A 567 -10.36 -12.42 22.35
CA LYS A 567 -11.02 -11.25 22.93
C LYS A 567 -12.54 -11.37 22.91
N ALA A 568 -13.09 -11.96 21.85
CA ALA A 568 -14.54 -12.21 21.76
C ALA A 568 -15.01 -13.18 22.85
N SER A 569 -14.25 -14.24 23.14
CA SER A 569 -14.54 -15.15 24.25
C SER A 569 -14.44 -14.44 25.60
N GLU A 570 -13.34 -13.71 25.86
CA GLU A 570 -13.13 -12.96 27.11
C GLU A 570 -14.30 -12.04 27.43
N LEU A 571 -14.73 -11.22 26.47
CA LEU A 571 -15.85 -10.29 26.66
C LEU A 571 -17.20 -11.01 26.76
N ALA A 572 -17.40 -12.06 25.96
CA ALA A 572 -18.65 -12.80 26.01
C ALA A 572 -18.80 -13.57 27.34
N GLU A 573 -17.71 -14.02 27.96
CA GLU A 573 -17.69 -14.63 29.29
C GLU A 573 -18.08 -13.64 30.40
N GLN A 574 -17.70 -12.37 30.24
CA GLN A 574 -18.06 -11.29 31.17
C GLN A 574 -19.53 -10.85 31.05
N VAL A 575 -20.13 -10.94 29.85
CA VAL A 575 -21.45 -10.36 29.55
C VAL A 575 -22.56 -11.41 29.47
N VAL A 576 -22.27 -12.59 28.90
CA VAL A 576 -23.25 -13.67 28.73
C VAL A 576 -23.27 -14.50 30.01
N SER A 577 -23.82 -13.88 31.05
CA SER A 577 -23.99 -14.48 32.38
C SER A 577 -25.27 -15.33 32.43
N ARG A 578 -25.38 -16.18 33.47
CA ARG A 578 -26.66 -16.85 33.79
C ARG A 578 -27.81 -15.84 33.94
N GLU A 579 -27.52 -14.63 34.40
CA GLU A 579 -28.51 -13.59 34.64
C GLU A 579 -29.18 -13.11 33.34
N LEU A 580 -28.44 -13.06 32.23
CA LEU A 580 -28.98 -12.74 30.90
C LEU A 580 -29.83 -13.87 30.32
N ALA A 581 -29.42 -15.13 30.52
CA ALA A 581 -30.25 -16.28 30.18
C ALA A 581 -31.57 -16.27 30.97
N ASP A 582 -31.49 -16.00 32.28
CA ASP A 582 -32.66 -15.92 33.15
C ASP A 582 -33.57 -14.75 32.79
N ALA A 583 -33.01 -13.57 32.49
CA ALA A 583 -33.76 -12.40 32.03
C ALA A 583 -34.49 -12.68 30.71
N LEU A 584 -33.82 -13.26 29.72
CA LEU A 584 -34.43 -13.66 28.44
C LEU A 584 -35.56 -14.67 28.63
N ASN A 585 -35.34 -15.72 29.43
CA ASN A 585 -36.36 -16.73 29.70
C ASN A 585 -37.59 -16.14 30.42
N ARG A 586 -37.39 -15.16 31.33
CA ARG A 586 -38.49 -14.41 31.96
C ARG A 586 -39.29 -13.61 30.93
N GLU A 587 -38.62 -12.92 30.01
CA GLU A 587 -39.29 -12.13 28.97
C GLU A 587 -40.00 -13.02 27.93
N PHE A 588 -39.42 -14.18 27.55
CA PHE A 588 -40.11 -15.17 26.71
C PHE A 588 -41.37 -15.72 27.37
N ALA A 589 -41.34 -15.95 28.68
CA ALA A 589 -42.53 -16.34 29.44
C ALA A 589 -43.58 -15.22 29.44
N ALA A 590 -43.18 -13.98 29.69
CA ALA A 590 -44.07 -12.82 29.70
C ALA A 590 -44.77 -12.60 28.34
N LEU A 591 -44.04 -12.77 27.23
CA LEU A 591 -44.57 -12.67 25.86
C LEU A 591 -45.16 -13.98 25.33
N ARG A 592 -45.31 -15.01 26.18
CA ARG A 592 -45.84 -16.35 25.87
C ARG A 592 -45.13 -17.11 24.74
N VAL A 593 -43.86 -16.82 24.52
CA VAL A 593 -42.98 -17.58 23.61
C VAL A 593 -42.22 -18.71 24.37
N HIS A 594 -42.63 -19.01 25.60
CA HIS A 594 -42.04 -19.98 26.54
C HIS A 594 -41.72 -21.40 26.04
N ALA A 595 -42.29 -21.83 24.90
CA ALA A 595 -41.86 -23.07 24.24
C ALA A 595 -40.39 -23.00 23.80
N LEU A 596 -39.88 -21.77 23.65
CA LEU A 596 -38.50 -21.43 23.43
C LEU A 596 -37.83 -21.19 24.79
N ARG A 597 -36.74 -21.90 25.04
CA ARG A 597 -35.85 -21.66 26.19
C ARG A 597 -34.45 -21.44 25.70
N VAL A 598 -33.73 -20.54 26.37
CA VAL A 598 -32.31 -20.37 26.15
C VAL A 598 -31.50 -20.94 27.31
N SER A 599 -30.44 -21.67 26.98
CA SER A 599 -29.40 -22.05 27.93
C SER A 599 -28.03 -21.57 27.45
N ALA A 600 -27.16 -21.26 28.41
CA ALA A 600 -25.77 -20.95 28.15
C ALA A 600 -25.03 -22.25 27.85
N GLN A 601 -24.53 -22.40 26.62
CA GLN A 601 -23.67 -23.52 26.23
C GLN A 601 -22.30 -23.00 25.81
N SER A 602 -21.23 -23.56 26.39
CA SER A 602 -19.86 -23.33 25.96
C SER A 602 -19.41 -24.48 25.05
N ARG A 603 -19.13 -24.20 23.77
CA ARG A 603 -18.34 -25.10 22.91
C ARG A 603 -17.17 -24.31 22.33
N SER A 604 -16.17 -24.93 21.71
CA SER A 604 -15.11 -24.19 21.01
C SER A 604 -15.01 -24.60 19.54
N GLU A 605 -15.25 -23.64 18.64
CA GLU A 605 -15.01 -23.77 17.20
C GLU A 605 -14.31 -22.49 16.69
N ARG A 606 -13.33 -22.64 15.79
CA ARG A 606 -12.44 -21.54 15.34
C ARG A 606 -13.22 -20.31 14.85
N GLY A 607 -12.99 -19.14 15.44
CA GLY A 607 -13.47 -17.85 14.90
C GLY A 607 -14.88 -17.42 15.29
N LYS A 608 -15.61 -18.20 16.11
CA LYS A 608 -16.94 -17.82 16.62
C LYS A 608 -16.80 -17.49 18.12
N PRO A 609 -17.30 -16.34 18.63
CA PRO A 609 -17.50 -16.19 20.07
C PRO A 609 -18.53 -17.21 20.55
N LEU A 610 -18.20 -17.98 21.59
CA LEU A 610 -18.93 -19.20 21.96
C LEU A 610 -19.67 -19.12 23.30
N HIS A 611 -19.85 -17.91 23.84
CA HIS A 611 -20.88 -17.68 24.84
C HIS A 611 -22.09 -17.13 24.10
N ARG A 612 -22.95 -18.04 23.64
CA ARG A 612 -24.19 -17.74 22.93
C ARG A 612 -25.33 -18.40 23.69
N LEU A 613 -26.46 -17.70 23.75
CA LEU A 613 -27.68 -18.28 24.28
C LEU A 613 -28.41 -19.00 23.16
N ARG A 614 -28.48 -20.32 23.27
CA ARG A 614 -29.03 -21.23 22.25
C ARG A 614 -30.46 -21.59 22.56
N LEU A 615 -31.35 -21.56 21.56
CA LEU A 615 -32.69 -22.12 21.69
C LEU A 615 -32.61 -23.64 21.89
N GLU A 616 -33.21 -24.14 22.97
CA GLU A 616 -33.36 -25.57 23.23
C GLU A 616 -34.40 -26.16 22.28
N LEU A 617 -33.97 -26.51 21.06
CA LEU A 617 -34.78 -27.21 20.07
C LEU A 617 -34.31 -28.66 19.93
N PRO A 618 -35.24 -29.65 19.84
CA PRO A 618 -34.88 -31.06 19.62
C PRO A 618 -34.15 -31.32 18.29
N GLN A 619 -34.29 -30.43 17.31
CA GLN A 619 -33.68 -30.53 15.98
C GLN A 619 -32.91 -29.25 15.65
N SER A 620 -31.73 -29.40 15.05
CA SER A 620 -30.87 -28.28 14.64
C SER A 620 -31.31 -27.75 13.27
N ARG A 621 -32.35 -26.91 13.24
CA ARG A 621 -32.76 -26.14 12.05
C ARG A 621 -32.75 -24.64 12.35
N THR A 622 -32.56 -23.81 11.33
CA THR A 622 -32.47 -22.36 11.49
C THR A 622 -33.80 -21.78 11.99
N PRO A 623 -33.82 -21.06 13.13
CA PRO A 623 -35.09 -20.63 13.72
C PRO A 623 -35.88 -19.61 12.88
N SER A 624 -35.25 -18.86 11.98
CA SER A 624 -35.95 -18.01 11.00
C SER A 624 -36.84 -18.79 10.02
N GLU A 625 -36.55 -20.07 9.75
CA GLU A 625 -37.31 -20.94 8.86
C GLU A 625 -38.52 -21.61 9.55
N ILE A 626 -38.52 -21.61 10.89
CA ILE A 626 -39.49 -22.36 11.70
C ILE A 626 -40.45 -21.43 12.42
N LEU A 627 -39.95 -20.27 12.87
CA LEU A 627 -40.71 -19.31 13.66
C LEU A 627 -41.51 -18.38 12.76
N SER A 628 -42.77 -18.16 13.13
CA SER A 628 -43.63 -17.16 12.47
C SER A 628 -43.09 -15.74 12.68
N GLU A 629 -43.38 -14.81 11.76
CA GLU A 629 -42.96 -13.40 11.88
C GLU A 629 -43.34 -12.79 13.24
N GLY A 630 -44.50 -13.16 13.77
CA GLY A 630 -44.95 -12.72 15.10
C GLY A 630 -44.14 -13.27 16.27
N GLU A 631 -43.62 -14.50 16.17
CA GLU A 631 -42.70 -15.07 17.18
C GLU A 631 -41.33 -14.43 17.09
N GLN A 632 -40.82 -14.23 15.88
CA GLN A 632 -39.55 -13.55 15.65
C GLN A 632 -39.56 -12.14 16.27
N ARG A 633 -40.66 -11.40 16.09
CA ARG A 633 -40.83 -10.07 16.67
C ARG A 633 -40.98 -10.10 18.19
N ALA A 634 -41.72 -11.07 18.74
CA ALA A 634 -41.82 -11.23 20.19
C ALA A 634 -40.45 -11.57 20.83
N ILE A 635 -39.64 -12.42 20.19
CA ILE A 635 -38.28 -12.72 20.63
C ILE A 635 -37.41 -11.47 20.60
N ALA A 636 -37.51 -10.64 19.56
CA ALA A 636 -36.74 -9.41 19.47
C ALA A 636 -37.08 -8.42 20.59
N ILE A 637 -38.38 -8.25 20.88
CA ILE A 637 -38.83 -7.43 22.01
C ILE A 637 -38.30 -8.02 23.32
N ALA A 638 -38.46 -9.33 23.55
CA ALA A 638 -37.95 -9.97 24.76
C ALA A 638 -36.43 -9.79 24.95
N SER A 639 -35.65 -9.95 23.87
CA SER A 639 -34.20 -9.74 23.90
C SER A 639 -33.83 -8.30 24.26
N PHE A 640 -34.51 -7.32 23.65
CA PHE A 640 -34.31 -5.92 23.99
C PHE A 640 -34.67 -5.65 25.46
N MET A 641 -35.82 -6.15 25.93
CA MET A 641 -36.26 -5.96 27.31
C MET A 641 -35.30 -6.63 28.32
N ALA A 642 -34.76 -7.81 27.99
CA ALA A 642 -33.80 -8.50 28.84
C ALA A 642 -32.50 -7.69 28.98
N GLU A 643 -31.94 -7.15 27.89
CA GLU A 643 -30.77 -6.27 27.94
C GLU A 643 -31.00 -5.01 28.77
N ILE A 644 -32.17 -4.40 28.60
CA ILE A 644 -32.57 -3.19 29.33
C ILE A 644 -32.77 -3.48 30.82
N SER A 645 -33.22 -4.69 31.17
CA SER A 645 -33.42 -5.11 32.57
C SER A 645 -32.10 -5.33 33.33
N LEU A 646 -31.02 -5.64 32.62
CA LEU A 646 -29.69 -5.88 33.21
C LEU A 646 -28.81 -4.64 33.24
N ASN A 647 -29.15 -3.61 32.46
CA ASN A 647 -28.51 -2.31 32.60
C ASN A 647 -28.94 -1.66 33.92
N ALA A 648 -27.97 -1.21 34.72
CA ALA A 648 -28.23 -0.45 35.94
C ALA A 648 -28.88 0.92 35.66
N GLN A 649 -28.73 1.44 34.45
CA GLN A 649 -29.27 2.74 34.02
C GLN A 649 -30.78 2.69 33.77
N THR A 650 -31.49 3.70 34.27
CA THR A 650 -32.95 3.89 34.13
C THR A 650 -33.33 4.89 33.02
N SER A 651 -32.41 5.17 32.10
CA SER A 651 -32.62 6.06 30.96
C SER A 651 -33.77 5.61 30.04
N GLY A 652 -34.31 6.56 29.27
CA GLY A 652 -35.49 6.35 28.44
C GLY A 652 -35.33 5.28 27.35
N ILE A 653 -36.45 4.64 27.00
CA ILE A 653 -36.51 3.67 25.90
C ILE A 653 -37.58 4.04 24.86
N VAL A 654 -37.27 3.81 23.58
CA VAL A 654 -38.13 4.16 22.44
C VAL A 654 -38.49 2.90 21.66
N PHE A 655 -39.75 2.76 21.27
CA PHE A 655 -40.24 1.72 20.37
C PHE A 655 -40.83 2.33 19.09
N ASP A 656 -40.28 1.94 17.95
CA ASP A 656 -40.81 2.28 16.63
C ASP A 656 -41.70 1.14 16.11
N ASP A 657 -43.01 1.32 16.22
CA ASP A 657 -44.06 0.41 15.77
C ASP A 657 -43.85 -1.06 16.21
N PRO A 658 -43.84 -1.34 17.53
CA PRO A 658 -43.46 -2.64 18.08
C PRO A 658 -44.43 -3.78 17.70
N VAL A 659 -45.59 -3.47 17.12
CA VAL A 659 -46.68 -4.41 16.92
C VAL A 659 -47.05 -4.69 15.46
N CYS A 660 -46.29 -4.19 14.46
CA CYS A 660 -46.58 -4.59 13.07
C CYS A 660 -46.53 -6.12 12.96
N SER A 661 -47.44 -6.68 12.16
CA SER A 661 -47.54 -8.12 11.90
C SER A 661 -47.85 -9.00 13.13
N LEU A 662 -48.16 -8.42 14.31
CA LEU A 662 -48.61 -9.17 15.47
C LEU A 662 -50.13 -9.39 15.47
N ASP A 663 -50.56 -10.58 15.89
CA ASP A 663 -51.98 -10.86 16.18
C ASP A 663 -52.45 -10.13 17.45
N HIS A 664 -53.77 -10.06 17.64
CA HIS A 664 -54.39 -9.35 18.77
C HIS A 664 -53.91 -9.85 20.15
N ARG A 665 -53.61 -11.14 20.32
CA ARG A 665 -53.18 -11.70 21.61
C ARG A 665 -51.76 -11.24 21.95
N ARG A 666 -50.87 -11.23 20.96
CA ARG A 666 -49.49 -10.73 21.15
C ARG A 666 -49.47 -9.22 21.40
N ARG A 667 -50.32 -8.44 20.73
CA ARG A 667 -50.47 -7.00 20.99
C ARG A 667 -50.83 -6.71 22.44
N GLU A 668 -51.75 -7.49 23.03
CA GLU A 668 -52.11 -7.40 24.46
C GLU A 668 -50.89 -7.65 25.38
N LEU A 669 -50.10 -8.69 25.09
CA LEU A 669 -48.93 -9.04 25.91
C LEU A 669 -47.84 -7.97 25.81
N VAL A 670 -47.57 -7.47 24.61
CA VAL A 670 -46.60 -6.40 24.39
C VAL A 670 -47.07 -5.12 25.08
N ALA A 671 -48.33 -4.72 24.94
CA ALA A 671 -48.88 -3.53 25.59
C ALA A 671 -48.68 -3.60 27.12
N LYS A 672 -49.09 -4.71 27.72
CA LYS A 672 -48.93 -4.95 29.16
C LYS A 672 -47.47 -4.83 29.60
N ARG A 673 -46.55 -5.49 28.88
CA ARG A 673 -45.13 -5.50 29.23
C ARG A 673 -44.50 -4.11 29.13
N LEU A 674 -44.86 -3.33 28.10
CA LEU A 674 -44.39 -1.94 27.94
C LEU A 674 -44.89 -1.04 29.07
N VAL A 675 -46.16 -1.17 29.49
CA VAL A 675 -46.68 -0.42 30.64
C VAL A 675 -45.99 -0.82 31.95
N GLU A 676 -45.74 -2.12 32.17
CA GLU A 676 -45.00 -2.60 33.34
C GLU A 676 -43.57 -2.02 33.39
N GLU A 677 -42.93 -1.83 32.23
CA GLU A 677 -41.61 -1.18 32.17
C GLU A 677 -41.70 0.34 32.32
N ALA A 678 -42.77 0.97 31.83
CA ALA A 678 -43.06 2.38 32.01
C ALA A 678 -43.27 2.79 33.49
N ALA A 679 -43.54 1.83 34.38
CA ALA A 679 -43.54 2.04 35.82
C ALA A 679 -42.13 2.23 36.41
N LYS A 680 -41.07 1.82 35.70
CA LYS A 680 -39.67 1.86 36.16
C LYS A 680 -38.84 2.93 35.47
N ARG A 681 -39.15 3.23 34.20
CA ARG A 681 -38.40 4.19 33.36
C ARG A 681 -39.31 4.85 32.34
N GLN A 682 -38.82 5.90 31.68
CA GLN A 682 -39.52 6.55 30.58
C GLN A 682 -39.64 5.61 29.36
N VAL A 683 -40.85 5.44 28.84
CA VAL A 683 -41.13 4.63 27.64
C VAL A 683 -41.83 5.48 26.59
N ILE A 684 -41.34 5.43 25.36
CA ILE A 684 -41.85 6.22 24.22
C ILE A 684 -42.24 5.25 23.12
N VAL A 685 -43.47 5.34 22.61
CA VAL A 685 -43.98 4.40 21.60
C VAL A 685 -44.52 5.18 20.42
N PHE A 686 -43.93 4.99 19.24
CA PHE A 686 -44.53 5.39 17.97
C PHE A 686 -45.39 4.24 17.45
N THR A 687 -46.64 4.52 17.08
CA THR A 687 -47.56 3.50 16.55
C THR A 687 -48.51 4.09 15.52
N HIS A 688 -48.89 3.29 14.53
CA HIS A 688 -50.01 3.59 13.64
C HIS A 688 -51.30 2.85 14.04
N ASP A 689 -51.21 1.99 15.06
CA ASP A 689 -52.32 1.16 15.51
C ASP A 689 -53.04 1.81 16.69
N LEU A 690 -54.26 2.30 16.43
CA LEU A 690 -55.12 2.92 17.43
C LEU A 690 -55.65 1.91 18.46
N TYR A 691 -55.83 0.64 18.06
CA TYR A 691 -56.20 -0.42 18.99
C TYR A 691 -55.08 -0.68 19.99
N PHE A 692 -53.83 -0.75 19.52
CA PHE A 692 -52.67 -0.89 20.40
C PHE A 692 -52.50 0.30 21.35
N LEU A 693 -52.71 1.54 20.88
CA LEU A 693 -52.73 2.72 21.74
C LEU A 693 -53.77 2.60 22.86
N LYS A 694 -54.97 2.12 22.54
CA LYS A 694 -56.02 1.90 23.56
C LYS A 694 -55.63 0.83 24.57
N LEU A 695 -54.98 -0.26 24.15
CA LEU A 695 -54.46 -1.28 25.06
C LEU A 695 -53.44 -0.69 26.03
N LEU A 696 -52.50 0.12 25.53
CA LEU A 696 -51.52 0.83 26.36
C LEU A 696 -52.19 1.78 27.37
N ALA A 697 -53.19 2.54 26.94
CA ALA A 697 -53.92 3.47 27.81
C ALA A 697 -54.76 2.74 28.88
N ASP A 698 -55.43 1.64 28.52
CA ASP A 698 -56.21 0.83 29.46
C ASP A 698 -55.31 0.12 30.48
N ASP A 699 -54.18 -0.43 30.04
CA ASP A 699 -53.19 -1.06 30.93
C ASP A 699 -52.49 -0.04 31.82
N GLY A 700 -52.20 1.15 31.31
CA GLY A 700 -51.69 2.28 32.09
C GLY A 700 -52.61 2.64 33.25
N LYS A 701 -53.92 2.79 32.98
CA LYS A 701 -54.92 3.03 34.03
C LYS A 701 -54.99 1.90 35.04
N ARG A 702 -54.91 0.65 34.59
CA ARG A 702 -54.97 -0.54 35.46
C ARG A 702 -53.77 -0.63 36.39
N LEU A 703 -52.58 -0.28 35.92
CA LEU A 703 -51.32 -0.35 36.68
C LEU A 703 -50.95 0.97 37.37
N GLY A 704 -51.75 2.03 37.21
CA GLY A 704 -51.46 3.35 37.80
C GLY A 704 -50.30 4.09 37.14
N VAL A 705 -49.97 3.75 35.89
CA VAL A 705 -48.90 4.39 35.12
C VAL A 705 -49.48 5.53 34.29
N SER A 706 -48.85 6.71 34.34
CA SER A 706 -49.25 7.85 33.51
C SER A 706 -49.02 7.54 32.02
N VAL A 707 -50.05 7.76 31.21
CA VAL A 707 -49.99 7.60 29.74
C VAL A 707 -50.34 8.93 29.08
N GLN A 708 -49.36 9.57 28.47
CA GLN A 708 -49.56 10.74 27.62
C GLN A 708 -49.73 10.28 26.17
N THR A 709 -50.69 10.86 25.46
CA THR A 709 -50.90 10.60 24.04
C THR A 709 -50.70 11.86 23.23
N GLN A 710 -50.18 11.71 22.02
CA GLN A 710 -50.05 12.78 21.04
C GLN A 710 -50.22 12.19 19.64
N SER A 711 -50.44 13.04 18.63
CA SER A 711 -50.55 12.60 17.25
C SER A 711 -49.63 13.36 16.30
N VAL A 712 -49.29 12.68 15.21
CA VAL A 712 -48.48 13.17 14.11
C VAL A 712 -49.24 12.91 12.82
N SER A 713 -49.49 13.97 12.03
CA SER A 713 -50.26 13.90 10.78
C SER A 713 -49.55 14.58 9.60
N GLY A 714 -50.00 14.26 8.39
CA GLY A 714 -49.69 15.04 7.19
C GLY A 714 -50.69 16.19 7.03
N GLN A 715 -50.19 17.41 6.86
CA GLN A 715 -50.99 18.61 6.62
C GLN A 715 -50.43 19.40 5.42
N GLN A 716 -51.07 20.52 5.06
CA GLN A 716 -50.63 21.36 3.93
C GLN A 716 -49.17 21.83 4.08
N GLN A 717 -48.73 22.10 5.31
CA GLN A 717 -47.37 22.54 5.60
C GLN A 717 -46.30 21.42 5.56
N GLY A 718 -46.71 20.16 5.34
CA GLY A 718 -45.81 19.00 5.24
C GLY A 718 -46.25 17.82 6.12
N PHE A 719 -45.37 16.82 6.21
CA PHE A 719 -45.59 15.65 7.07
C PHE A 719 -45.04 15.89 8.47
N GLY A 720 -45.33 15.03 9.44
CA GLY A 720 -44.73 15.12 10.75
C GLY A 720 -45.30 16.22 11.64
N VAL A 721 -46.47 16.78 11.30
CA VAL A 721 -47.09 17.86 12.06
C VAL A 721 -47.65 17.33 13.37
N THR A 722 -47.18 17.89 14.48
CA THR A 722 -47.46 17.40 15.83
C THR A 722 -48.70 18.05 16.42
N SER A 723 -49.51 17.26 17.12
CA SER A 723 -50.66 17.73 17.87
C SER A 723 -50.68 17.03 19.23
N ALA A 724 -50.92 17.80 20.30
CA ALA A 724 -51.15 17.25 21.64
C ALA A 724 -52.43 16.39 21.70
N ASP A 725 -53.28 16.53 20.69
CA ASP A 725 -54.56 15.86 20.59
C ASP A 725 -54.50 14.64 19.68
N LEU A 726 -55.22 13.58 20.05
CA LEU A 726 -55.49 12.46 19.15
C LEU A 726 -56.46 12.85 18.01
N PRO A 727 -56.42 12.16 16.86
CA PRO A 727 -57.44 12.30 15.83
C PRO A 727 -58.83 11.93 16.37
N PHE A 728 -59.88 12.35 15.67
CA PHE A 728 -61.26 12.28 16.15
C PHE A 728 -61.67 10.85 16.59
N GLU A 729 -61.20 9.84 15.87
CA GLU A 729 -61.42 8.41 16.14
C GLU A 729 -60.87 7.97 17.50
N GLY A 730 -59.75 8.56 17.91
CA GLY A 730 -59.06 8.32 19.17
C GLY A 730 -59.55 9.15 20.35
N LYS A 731 -60.31 10.22 20.12
CA LYS A 731 -60.88 11.08 21.17
C LYS A 731 -62.02 10.40 21.93
N THR A 732 -62.11 10.67 23.24
CA THR A 732 -63.25 10.28 24.09
C THR A 732 -64.50 11.08 23.75
N SER A 733 -65.66 10.61 24.19
CA SER A 733 -66.96 11.29 23.98
C SER A 733 -66.94 12.76 24.41
N SER A 734 -66.33 13.08 25.56
CA SER A 734 -66.19 14.47 26.04
C SER A 734 -65.23 15.30 25.18
N GLN A 735 -64.09 14.73 24.77
CA GLN A 735 -63.12 15.44 23.91
C GLN A 735 -63.69 15.71 22.51
N ARG A 736 -64.56 14.84 21.99
CA ARG A 736 -65.25 15.03 20.71
C ARG A 736 -66.13 16.28 20.71
N VAL A 737 -66.75 16.63 21.84
CA VAL A 737 -67.54 17.87 21.97
C VAL A 737 -66.70 19.09 21.61
N GLY A 738 -65.53 19.25 22.24
CA GLY A 738 -64.64 20.38 21.97
C GLY A 738 -64.16 20.44 20.51
N PHE A 739 -63.92 19.27 19.91
CA PHE A 739 -63.55 19.18 18.50
C PHE A 739 -64.68 19.65 17.58
N VAL A 740 -65.91 19.20 17.80
CA VAL A 740 -67.08 19.62 17.00
C VAL A 740 -67.39 21.11 17.24
N LYS A 741 -67.21 21.64 18.45
CA LYS A 741 -67.31 23.09 18.73
C LYS A 741 -66.32 23.91 17.92
N THR A 742 -65.09 23.41 17.75
CA THR A 742 -64.09 24.10 16.91
C THR A 742 -64.56 24.22 15.46
N ILE A 743 -65.21 23.18 14.93
CA ILE A 743 -65.79 23.20 13.59
C ILE A 743 -67.01 24.12 13.53
N GLN A 744 -67.84 24.14 14.58
CA GLN A 744 -68.96 25.08 14.69
C GLN A 744 -68.49 26.54 14.63
N VAL A 745 -67.37 26.89 15.28
CA VAL A 745 -66.78 28.24 15.19
C VAL A 745 -66.37 28.56 13.74
N LEU A 746 -65.81 27.60 13.00
CA LEU A 746 -65.49 27.78 11.58
C LEU A 746 -66.75 27.96 10.72
N ALA A 747 -67.81 27.18 10.99
CA ALA A 747 -69.09 27.32 10.32
C ALA A 747 -69.73 28.69 10.59
N ALA A 748 -69.74 29.14 11.85
CA ALA A 748 -70.23 30.44 12.26
C ALA A 748 -69.46 31.59 11.60
N LYS A 749 -68.13 31.46 11.51
CA LYS A 749 -67.28 32.43 10.81
C LYS A 749 -67.60 32.48 9.31
N ALA A 750 -67.72 31.34 8.64
CA ALA A 750 -68.07 31.28 7.22
C ALA A 750 -69.46 31.88 6.95
N TYR A 751 -70.43 31.58 7.82
CA TYR A 751 -71.78 32.14 7.76
C TYR A 751 -71.76 33.67 7.89
N GLY A 752 -71.03 34.20 8.88
CA GLY A 752 -70.89 35.65 9.08
C GLY A 752 -70.14 36.37 7.94
N LEU A 753 -69.30 35.66 7.19
CA LEU A 753 -68.63 36.15 5.98
C LEU A 753 -69.45 35.96 4.70
N ASN A 754 -70.66 35.40 4.80
CA ASN A 754 -71.52 35.04 3.69
C ASN A 754 -70.88 34.06 2.68
N ASP A 755 -69.94 33.24 3.16
CA ASP A 755 -69.28 32.16 2.41
C ASP A 755 -70.12 30.89 2.51
N GLN A 756 -71.14 30.78 1.64
CA GLN A 756 -72.11 29.69 1.69
C GLN A 756 -71.48 28.31 1.46
N GLU A 757 -70.45 28.22 0.61
CA GLU A 757 -69.78 26.96 0.30
C GLU A 757 -69.04 26.41 1.53
N ASN A 758 -68.18 27.23 2.16
CA ASN A 758 -67.48 26.78 3.36
C ASN A 758 -68.43 26.57 4.54
N TYR A 759 -69.46 27.41 4.68
CA TYR A 759 -70.49 27.19 5.69
C TYR A 759 -71.15 25.82 5.53
N GLN A 760 -71.59 25.45 4.32
CA GLN A 760 -72.15 24.15 4.04
C GLN A 760 -71.17 23.02 4.36
N ILE A 761 -69.91 23.14 3.92
CA ILE A 761 -68.86 22.12 4.16
C ILE A 761 -68.65 21.91 5.66
N GLN A 762 -68.48 22.98 6.44
CA GLN A 762 -68.21 22.86 7.87
C GLN A 762 -69.43 22.37 8.65
N THR A 763 -70.64 22.83 8.33
CA THR A 763 -71.87 22.38 9.00
C THR A 763 -72.15 20.90 8.75
N VAL A 764 -72.06 20.44 7.50
CA VAL A 764 -72.21 19.01 7.16
C VAL A 764 -71.15 18.16 7.87
N ARG A 765 -69.90 18.63 7.88
CA ARG A 765 -68.81 17.98 8.61
C ARG A 765 -69.08 17.92 10.12
N ALA A 766 -69.57 19.00 10.72
CA ALA A 766 -69.89 19.04 12.15
C ALA A 766 -70.96 18.01 12.52
N TYR A 767 -72.06 17.94 11.76
CA TYR A 767 -73.12 16.94 11.99
C TYR A 767 -72.66 15.51 11.75
N THR A 768 -71.80 15.29 10.73
CA THR A 768 -71.21 13.97 10.48
C THR A 768 -70.39 13.50 11.69
N LEU A 769 -69.54 14.38 12.23
CA LEU A 769 -68.74 14.07 13.42
C LEU A 769 -69.59 13.98 14.70
N LEU A 770 -70.63 14.80 14.84
CA LEU A 770 -71.55 14.75 15.97
C LEU A 770 -72.32 13.41 15.99
N ARG A 771 -72.73 12.89 14.83
CA ARG A 771 -73.30 11.54 14.69
C ARG A 771 -72.35 10.47 15.23
N LEU A 772 -71.09 10.53 14.81
CA LEU A 772 -70.04 9.62 15.29
C LEU A 772 -69.78 9.79 16.80
N ALA A 773 -69.95 11.00 17.35
CA ALA A 773 -69.85 11.25 18.79
C ALA A 773 -71.02 10.64 19.57
N TRP A 774 -72.26 10.75 19.05
CA TRP A 774 -73.42 10.06 19.60
C TRP A 774 -73.22 8.54 19.65
N GLU A 775 -72.78 7.93 18.55
CA GLU A 775 -72.46 6.49 18.53
C GLU A 775 -71.44 6.11 19.62
N ARG A 776 -70.37 6.90 19.77
CA ARG A 776 -69.36 6.61 20.78
C ARG A 776 -69.86 6.82 22.21
N SER A 777 -70.76 7.78 22.41
CA SER A 777 -71.36 8.04 23.72
C SER A 777 -72.22 6.88 24.21
N VAL A 778 -72.83 6.10 23.29
CA VAL A 778 -73.56 4.89 23.68
C VAL A 778 -72.62 3.89 24.36
N GLU A 779 -71.44 3.66 23.79
CA GLU A 779 -70.43 2.75 24.35
C GLU A 779 -69.80 3.30 25.64
N GLU A 780 -69.30 4.55 25.61
CA GLU A 780 -68.47 5.09 26.69
C GLU A 780 -69.29 5.69 27.85
N VAL A 781 -70.44 6.29 27.56
CA VAL A 781 -71.23 7.08 28.51
C VAL A 781 -72.49 6.32 28.92
N LEU A 782 -73.39 6.01 27.98
CA LEU A 782 -74.68 5.37 28.28
C LEU A 782 -74.52 3.95 28.85
N LEU A 783 -73.70 3.13 28.19
CA LEU A 783 -73.34 1.78 28.66
C LEU A 783 -72.12 1.80 29.59
N ARG A 784 -71.64 2.98 29.98
CA ARG A 784 -70.54 3.17 30.93
C ARG A 784 -69.31 2.31 30.64
N ASN A 785 -68.90 2.18 29.37
CA ASN A 785 -67.76 1.38 28.93
C ASN A 785 -67.89 -0.14 29.21
N VAL A 786 -69.10 -0.66 29.44
CA VAL A 786 -69.36 -2.11 29.59
C VAL A 786 -69.04 -2.83 28.29
N VAL A 787 -69.46 -2.28 27.16
CA VAL A 787 -69.13 -2.76 25.81
C VAL A 787 -68.43 -1.64 25.06
N ILE A 788 -67.20 -1.89 24.59
CA ILE A 788 -66.45 -0.97 23.73
C ILE A 788 -65.92 -1.75 22.53
N ARG A 789 -66.00 -1.17 21.33
CA ARG A 789 -65.40 -1.78 20.13
C ARG A 789 -63.93 -2.11 20.34
N PHE A 790 -63.56 -3.32 19.93
CA PHE A 790 -62.22 -3.91 20.05
C PHE A 790 -61.80 -4.29 21.48
N ARG A 791 -62.59 -4.02 22.54
CA ARG A 791 -62.29 -4.57 23.86
C ARG A 791 -62.67 -6.06 23.90
N LYS A 792 -61.75 -6.90 24.38
CA LYS A 792 -61.93 -8.36 24.44
C LYS A 792 -63.06 -8.83 25.35
N SER A 793 -63.22 -8.17 26.50
CA SER A 793 -64.19 -8.54 27.52
C SER A 793 -65.28 -7.50 27.66
N VAL A 794 -66.50 -7.97 27.89
CA VAL A 794 -67.59 -7.16 28.43
C VAL A 794 -67.30 -6.92 29.91
N ASP A 795 -67.18 -5.66 30.34
CA ASP A 795 -66.83 -5.28 31.71
C ASP A 795 -68.08 -5.30 32.60
N THR A 796 -68.44 -6.50 33.07
CA THR A 796 -69.68 -6.73 33.85
C THR A 796 -69.71 -5.98 35.17
N GLN A 797 -68.56 -5.64 35.76
CA GLN A 797 -68.51 -4.87 37.01
C GLN A 797 -69.02 -3.45 36.82
N ARG A 798 -68.81 -2.87 35.63
CA ARG A 798 -69.31 -1.53 35.29
C ARG A 798 -70.82 -1.45 35.15
N LEU A 799 -71.54 -2.59 35.05
CA LEU A 799 -73.00 -2.62 35.09
C LEU A 799 -73.55 -1.98 36.37
N ALA A 800 -72.79 -1.99 37.47
CA ALA A 800 -73.15 -1.29 38.70
C ALA A 800 -73.43 0.21 38.46
N GLY A 801 -72.87 0.81 37.43
CA GLY A 801 -73.08 2.19 37.05
C GLY A 801 -74.06 2.46 35.91
N VAL A 802 -74.65 1.42 35.32
CA VAL A 802 -75.51 1.57 34.14
C VAL A 802 -76.97 1.74 34.54
N THR A 803 -77.59 2.81 34.02
CA THR A 803 -79.03 3.09 34.08
C THR A 803 -79.42 3.79 32.77
N VAL A 804 -80.31 3.15 32.01
CA VAL A 804 -80.86 3.69 30.76
C VAL A 804 -82.34 3.98 31.01
N SER A 805 -82.71 5.24 30.87
CA SER A 805 -84.09 5.73 30.95
C SER A 805 -84.66 5.98 29.54
N ASP A 806 -85.98 6.09 29.44
CA ASP A 806 -86.66 6.43 28.18
C ASP A 806 -86.20 7.79 27.64
N GLU A 807 -85.86 8.74 28.53
CA GLU A 807 -85.31 10.04 28.18
C GLU A 807 -83.92 9.91 27.51
N ASP A 808 -83.06 9.01 28.00
CA ASP A 808 -81.76 8.79 27.37
C ASP A 808 -81.92 8.21 25.96
N TYR A 809 -82.84 7.26 25.79
CA TYR A 809 -83.15 6.69 24.48
C TYR A 809 -83.70 7.78 23.55
N ALA A 810 -84.65 8.59 24.01
CA ALA A 810 -85.24 9.67 23.22
C ALA A 810 -84.17 10.64 22.72
N ARG A 811 -83.25 11.08 23.60
CA ARG A 811 -82.16 12.00 23.24
C ARG A 811 -81.16 11.41 22.27
N VAL A 812 -80.76 10.15 22.46
CA VAL A 812 -79.88 9.46 21.51
C VAL A 812 -80.57 9.31 20.16
N ASN A 813 -81.84 8.90 20.14
CA ASN A 813 -82.62 8.72 18.92
C ASN A 813 -82.81 10.04 18.17
N GLU A 814 -83.18 11.11 18.87
CA GLU A 814 -83.33 12.46 18.31
C GLU A 814 -82.00 12.98 17.75
N GLY A 815 -80.92 12.91 18.54
CA GLY A 815 -79.60 13.34 18.11
C GLY A 815 -79.08 12.58 16.89
N MET A 816 -79.21 11.25 16.89
CA MET A 816 -78.85 10.41 15.74
C MET A 816 -79.70 10.71 14.51
N THR A 817 -81.01 10.89 14.67
CA THR A 817 -81.94 11.19 13.57
C THR A 817 -81.59 12.53 12.94
N LYS A 818 -81.44 13.58 13.76
CA LYS A 818 -81.09 14.92 13.30
C LYS A 818 -79.75 14.94 12.56
N CYS A 819 -78.71 14.29 13.11
CA CYS A 819 -77.41 14.24 12.44
C CYS A 819 -77.45 13.42 11.13
N SER A 820 -78.29 12.39 11.05
CA SER A 820 -78.37 11.52 9.86
C SER A 820 -78.91 12.24 8.62
N ASN A 821 -79.67 13.33 8.80
CA ASN A 821 -80.10 14.20 7.70
C ASN A 821 -78.93 14.82 6.91
N TYR A 822 -77.74 14.90 7.52
CA TYR A 822 -76.57 15.55 6.92
C TYR A 822 -75.38 14.61 6.70
N ALA A 823 -75.42 13.38 7.23
CA ALA A 823 -74.28 12.45 7.24
C ALA A 823 -74.35 11.33 6.17
N HIS A 824 -75.43 11.25 5.39
CA HIS A 824 -75.67 10.22 4.37
C HIS A 824 -76.11 10.85 3.03
N ASP A 825 -76.13 10.03 1.97
CA ASP A 825 -76.67 10.44 0.66
C ASP A 825 -78.11 10.93 0.82
N ARG A 826 -78.40 12.12 0.26
CA ARG A 826 -79.68 12.79 0.46
C ARG A 826 -80.67 12.20 -0.52
N ALA A 827 -81.86 11.81 -0.05
CA ALA A 827 -82.96 11.55 -0.97
C ALA A 827 -83.23 12.82 -1.80
N GLU A 828 -83.19 12.73 -3.13
CA GLU A 828 -83.37 13.85 -4.09
C GLU A 828 -84.63 14.71 -3.84
N ILE A 829 -85.57 14.23 -3.03
CA ILE A 829 -86.90 14.80 -2.84
C ILE A 829 -86.99 15.73 -1.61
N ALA A 830 -86.04 15.71 -0.67
CA ALA A 830 -86.11 16.53 0.54
C ALA A 830 -85.04 17.63 0.54
N GLY A 831 -85.44 18.86 0.17
CA GLY A 831 -84.64 20.08 0.34
C GLY A 831 -84.46 20.47 1.81
N ILE A 832 -83.76 19.63 2.59
CA ILE A 832 -83.46 19.88 4.00
C ILE A 832 -82.55 21.11 4.09
N ALA A 833 -83.04 22.16 4.74
CA ALA A 833 -82.27 23.38 4.97
C ALA A 833 -81.07 23.09 5.88
N LEU A 834 -79.94 23.77 5.62
CA LEU A 834 -78.76 23.71 6.48
C LEU A 834 -79.05 24.44 7.81
N PRO A 835 -78.83 23.81 8.98
CA PRO A 835 -79.05 24.43 10.28
C PRO A 835 -78.13 25.63 10.49
N ASP A 836 -78.68 26.75 10.96
CA ASP A 836 -77.92 27.96 11.29
C ASP A 836 -76.84 27.67 12.35
N PRO A 837 -75.75 28.47 12.40
CA PRO A 837 -74.66 28.23 13.34
C PRO A 837 -75.08 28.14 14.82
N ASP A 838 -76.13 28.87 15.22
CA ASP A 838 -76.70 28.84 16.57
C ASP A 838 -77.46 27.54 16.84
N GLU A 839 -78.17 27.02 15.83
CA GLU A 839 -78.85 25.72 15.92
C GLU A 839 -77.81 24.59 16.07
N LEU A 840 -76.75 24.60 15.25
CA LEU A 840 -75.64 23.66 15.37
C LEU A 840 -74.99 23.73 16.77
N LEU A 841 -74.79 24.93 17.31
CA LEU A 841 -74.24 25.10 18.66
C LEU A 841 -75.17 24.53 19.73
N ALA A 842 -76.47 24.79 19.63
CA ALA A 842 -77.47 24.25 20.55
C ALA A 842 -77.48 22.71 20.54
N ASP A 843 -77.37 22.09 19.38
CA ASP A 843 -77.30 20.63 19.25
C ASP A 843 -76.03 20.06 19.91
N ILE A 844 -74.89 20.71 19.73
CA ILE A 844 -73.62 20.30 20.37
C ILE A 844 -73.72 20.44 21.90
N LEU A 845 -74.34 21.52 22.40
CA LEU A 845 -74.56 21.72 23.83
C LEU A 845 -75.56 20.72 24.42
N SER A 846 -76.59 20.33 23.67
CA SER A 846 -77.52 19.27 24.05
C SER A 846 -76.80 17.93 24.23
N PHE A 847 -75.91 17.58 23.29
CA PHE A 847 -75.05 16.39 23.42
C PHE A 847 -74.08 16.49 24.60
N GLU A 848 -73.46 17.65 24.84
CA GLU A 848 -72.60 17.87 26.00
C GLU A 848 -73.36 17.69 27.33
N SER A 849 -74.58 18.23 27.41
CA SER A 849 -75.44 18.10 28.59
C SER A 849 -75.80 16.64 28.82
N PHE A 850 -76.12 15.89 27.76
CA PHE A 850 -76.38 14.45 27.83
C PHE A 850 -75.20 13.71 28.47
N ILE A 851 -73.97 14.00 28.02
CA ILE A 851 -72.77 13.38 28.59
C ILE A 851 -72.64 13.69 30.09
N LYS A 852 -72.86 14.95 30.50
CA LYS A 852 -72.71 15.37 31.90
C LYS A 852 -73.74 14.72 32.81
N GLU A 853 -75.01 14.75 32.41
CA GLU A 853 -76.13 14.23 33.19
C GLU A 853 -76.04 12.71 33.37
N VAL A 854 -75.76 11.98 32.28
CA VAL A 854 -75.63 10.51 32.34
C VAL A 854 -74.45 10.10 33.22
N ASN A 855 -73.29 10.76 33.09
CA ASN A 855 -72.13 10.45 33.94
C ASN A 855 -72.40 10.73 35.43
N ALA A 856 -73.03 11.86 35.76
CA ALA A 856 -73.39 12.21 37.13
C ALA A 856 -74.38 11.19 37.73
N ARG A 857 -75.39 10.79 36.94
CA ARG A 857 -76.35 9.75 37.33
C ARG A 857 -75.65 8.41 37.53
N SER A 858 -74.76 8.01 36.62
CA SER A 858 -73.99 6.77 36.72
C SER A 858 -73.15 6.65 37.99
N LEU A 859 -72.47 7.73 38.40
CA LEU A 859 -71.70 7.75 39.65
C LEU A 859 -72.60 7.56 40.88
N THR A 860 -73.75 8.22 40.87
CA THR A 860 -74.77 8.10 41.93
C THR A 860 -75.32 6.67 42.00
N THR A 861 -75.69 6.09 40.86
CA THR A 861 -76.18 4.71 40.74
C THR A 861 -75.17 3.71 41.28
N GLU A 862 -73.90 3.84 40.91
CA GLU A 862 -72.86 2.93 41.38
C GLU A 862 -72.62 3.03 42.87
N SER A 863 -72.59 4.25 43.43
CA SER A 863 -72.49 4.46 44.88
C SER A 863 -73.67 3.81 45.62
N ALA A 864 -74.89 3.97 45.12
CA ALA A 864 -76.09 3.36 45.69
C ALA A 864 -76.05 1.82 45.62
N ARG A 865 -75.69 1.25 44.47
CA ARG A 865 -75.60 -0.22 44.30
C ARG A 865 -74.46 -0.83 45.12
N ARG A 866 -73.30 -0.16 45.24
CA ARG A 866 -72.19 -0.62 46.10
C ARG A 866 -72.55 -0.56 47.58
N LYS A 867 -73.30 0.46 48.03
CA LYS A 867 -73.82 0.53 49.41
C LYS A 867 -74.90 -0.53 49.68
N GLY A 868 -75.80 -0.78 48.72
CA GLY A 868 -76.84 -1.80 48.83
C GLY A 868 -76.32 -3.25 48.79
N ALA A 869 -75.25 -3.52 48.03
CA ALA A 869 -74.59 -4.83 47.99
C ALA A 869 -73.90 -5.20 49.32
N GLY A 870 -73.58 -4.23 50.18
CA GLY A 870 -73.05 -4.47 51.52
C GLY A 870 -74.09 -4.95 52.55
N VAL A 871 -75.37 -5.06 52.18
CA VAL A 871 -76.48 -5.50 53.06
C VAL A 871 -76.90 -6.96 52.76
N VAL A 872 -76.26 -7.63 51.79
CA VAL A 872 -76.54 -9.03 51.43
C VAL A 872 -75.24 -9.86 51.38
N ALA A 873 -74.38 -9.69 52.36
CA ALA A 873 -73.24 -10.58 52.62
C ALA A 873 -73.41 -11.27 53.98
#